data_AF-A0A7V2IML3-F1
#
_entry.id   AF-A0A7V2IML3-F1
#
_cell.length_a   1.000
_cell.length_b   1.000
_cell.length_c   1.000
_cell.angle_alpha   90.00
_cell.angle_beta   90.00
_cell.angle_gamma   90.00
#
_symmetry.space_group_name_H-M   'P 1'
#
loop_
_entity.id
_entity.type
_entity.pdbx_description
1 polymer ?
#
loop_
_entity_poly.entity_id
_entity_poly.type
_entity_poly.pdbx_seq_one_letter_code
_entity_poly.pdbx_strand_id
1 'polypeptide(L)'
;LYDPRFEHDACGIGAVANIDGRADHAILEHGKQIILNLHHRGAAGADDVTGDGAGILFQLPDAFLRDEAGRLGVELPPPGQYAAGMVFSPKVREIQDAGRRILEESVAHYGMKVLGWRPVPVHSACLGPIAATAEPVILQVFVEGSPSAPEAFERRLFLARRRAGRTVRARYGPDGEDFYIPSLSSRTINYKGMFMAWQLFEYVPDPNGDSRNCAIKQVASGRFGVTINYLAHARELQIKMAQGAKPGEGGQLPGRKVTEEIARLRHSTPGVSLISPPPHHDIYSIEDLAQLIYDLKAAHPGVKVSVKLVSEIGVGTVAAGVAKGNADEVLISGHDGGTGASPLSSIKHAGCPWELGLAETQQVLINNGLRDRIRVQVDGQLKTGRDVVIGALLGADQFGFGTAALVCMGCTLLRKCHEGACTYGIATQDPELRRRFAGKPEYIVRYMFFVAEEVRRWMARLGFRTFDEMIGRVDRVNVQKGIAHYKAQGLDFSRVFHMPDVDDPSRRRVSRSQVDKHADHPDRAILEKVRSAIQDKKPVKLDQPIRNIHRAVGATLSYEVARRYGSPGLPDGTIELTFCGSAGQSFGAFLAAGVTLRLIGESNDYLGKGLSGGRIIVQKPPEATYIAHRNIIVGNTVLYGATRGELFVNGMAGERFAVRNSGVTAVVEGVGDHGCEYMTGGCVVVLGETGCNFAAGMSGGIAYVLAEMQLFDTLCNLDMVDLETVWQEADKGRLRKLIEKHLHWTGSERAEWILQRWESLVGRFVKVIPIDYRQALEKMRQEEHRDTEMTPATEEVFHG
;
A
#
# COMPACT_ATOMS: atom_id res chain seq x y z
N LEU A 1 -4.81 -14.59 -53.75
CA LEU A 1 -3.76 -14.75 -52.71
C LEU A 1 -4.38 -15.02 -51.33
N TYR A 2 -5.53 -15.69 -51.27
CA TYR A 2 -6.11 -16.17 -50.03
C TYR A 2 -6.92 -17.43 -50.37
N ASP A 3 -6.57 -18.54 -49.74
CA ASP A 3 -7.25 -19.83 -49.87
C ASP A 3 -7.47 -20.37 -48.44
N PRO A 4 -8.72 -20.48 -47.98
CA PRO A 4 -9.06 -20.87 -46.61
C PRO A 4 -8.53 -22.25 -46.21
N ARG A 5 -8.13 -23.08 -47.17
CA ARG A 5 -7.59 -24.42 -46.91
C ARG A 5 -6.18 -24.39 -46.31
N PHE A 6 -5.50 -23.24 -46.32
CA PHE A 6 -4.23 -23.02 -45.62
C PHE A 6 -4.41 -22.23 -44.31
N GLU A 7 -5.65 -22.04 -43.85
CA GLU A 7 -5.95 -21.43 -42.55
C GLU A 7 -5.61 -22.44 -41.45
N HIS A 8 -4.47 -22.23 -40.81
CA HIS A 8 -4.10 -22.90 -39.57
C HIS A 8 -4.24 -21.89 -38.44
N ASP A 9 -5.22 -22.07 -37.57
CA ASP A 9 -5.34 -21.30 -36.33
C ASP A 9 -4.28 -21.80 -35.34
N ALA A 10 -3.19 -21.04 -35.17
CA ALA A 10 -2.22 -21.25 -34.09
C ALA A 10 -1.35 -20.00 -33.87
N CYS A 11 -1.24 -19.57 -32.61
CA CYS A 11 -0.54 -18.37 -32.10
C CYS A 11 -1.20 -17.01 -32.39
N GLY A 12 -1.53 -16.29 -31.30
CA GLY A 12 -1.90 -14.89 -31.36
C GLY A 12 -0.67 -14.01 -31.60
N ILE A 13 -0.71 -13.17 -32.63
CA ILE A 13 0.30 -12.14 -32.89
C ILE A 13 -0.38 -10.78 -32.79
N GLY A 14 0.23 -9.83 -32.09
CA GLY A 14 -0.17 -8.43 -32.23
C GLY A 14 1.06 -7.52 -32.33
N ALA A 15 0.84 -6.37 -32.95
CA ALA A 15 1.89 -5.44 -33.32
C ALA A 15 1.50 -4.02 -32.93
N VAL A 16 2.49 -3.26 -32.44
CA VAL A 16 2.38 -1.83 -32.16
C VAL A 16 3.52 -1.15 -32.87
N ALA A 17 3.20 -0.12 -33.65
CA ALA A 17 4.19 0.71 -34.31
C ALA A 17 3.97 2.17 -33.94
N ASN A 18 5.05 2.86 -33.56
CA ASN A 18 5.02 4.31 -33.46
C ASN A 18 5.22 4.90 -34.86
N ILE A 19 4.19 5.55 -35.38
CA ILE A 19 4.17 6.13 -36.73
C ILE A 19 5.16 7.29 -36.90
N ASP A 20 5.59 7.91 -35.80
CA ASP A 20 6.57 9.01 -35.82
C ASP A 20 8.02 8.50 -35.90
N GLY A 21 8.23 7.17 -35.84
CA GLY A 21 9.55 6.54 -35.98
C GLY A 21 10.51 6.79 -34.81
N ARG A 22 10.03 7.37 -33.71
CA ARG A 22 10.83 7.67 -32.52
C ARG A 22 10.84 6.50 -31.54
N ALA A 23 12.01 6.20 -30.97
CA ALA A 23 12.15 5.26 -29.87
C ALA A 23 11.42 5.80 -28.64
N ASP A 24 10.42 5.07 -28.17
CA ASP A 24 9.62 5.41 -27.00
C ASP A 24 9.35 4.14 -26.19
N HIS A 25 9.55 4.25 -24.88
CA HIS A 25 9.24 3.18 -23.94
C HIS A 25 7.75 2.80 -23.95
N ALA A 26 6.85 3.73 -24.32
CA ALA A 26 5.42 3.45 -24.45
C ALA A 26 5.12 2.30 -25.44
N ILE A 27 5.96 2.08 -26.46
CA ILE A 27 5.80 0.96 -27.41
C ILE A 27 5.97 -0.39 -26.70
N LEU A 28 6.89 -0.48 -25.74
CA LEU A 28 7.08 -1.68 -24.92
C LEU A 28 5.88 -1.95 -24.02
N GLU A 29 5.32 -0.91 -23.42
CA GLU A 29 4.10 -1.03 -22.60
C GLU A 29 2.89 -1.46 -23.45
N HIS A 30 2.74 -0.92 -24.66
CA HIS A 30 1.70 -1.36 -25.59
C HIS A 30 1.92 -2.81 -26.07
N GLY A 31 3.16 -3.19 -26.37
CA GLY A 31 3.52 -4.55 -26.76
C GLY A 31 3.27 -5.58 -25.65
N LYS A 32 3.61 -5.22 -24.41
CA LYS A 32 3.25 -5.96 -23.20
C LYS A 32 1.73 -6.15 -23.12
N GLN A 33 0.96 -5.08 -23.35
CA GLN A 33 -0.50 -5.15 -23.32
C GLN A 33 -1.08 -6.15 -24.31
N ILE A 34 -0.60 -6.10 -25.56
CA ILE A 34 -1.02 -7.03 -26.61
C ILE A 34 -0.75 -8.48 -26.19
N ILE A 35 0.45 -8.79 -25.71
CA ILE A 35 0.84 -10.16 -25.32
C ILE A 35 -0.09 -10.73 -24.27
N LEU A 36 -0.55 -9.89 -23.35
CA LEU A 36 -1.42 -10.32 -22.28
C LEU A 36 -2.90 -10.35 -22.65
N ASN A 37 -3.34 -9.46 -23.52
CA ASN A 37 -4.68 -9.56 -24.10
C ASN A 37 -4.81 -10.84 -24.94
N LEU A 38 -3.69 -11.36 -25.46
CA LEU A 38 -3.61 -12.66 -26.13
C LEU A 38 -3.46 -13.85 -25.17
N HIS A 39 -3.50 -13.65 -23.85
CA HIS A 39 -3.39 -14.73 -22.86
C HIS A 39 -4.46 -15.82 -23.05
N HIS A 40 -5.68 -15.44 -23.45
CA HIS A 40 -6.76 -16.38 -23.78
C HIS A 40 -6.44 -17.32 -24.97
N ARG A 41 -5.39 -17.02 -25.74
CA ARG A 41 -4.89 -17.86 -26.83
C ARG A 41 -3.67 -18.69 -26.46
N GLY A 42 -3.09 -18.50 -25.27
CA GLY A 42 -1.99 -19.34 -24.77
C GLY A 42 -2.57 -20.57 -24.07
N ALA A 43 -2.06 -21.75 -24.40
CA ALA A 43 -2.42 -22.97 -23.69
C ALA A 43 -1.71 -23.02 -22.33
N ALA A 44 -2.46 -23.26 -21.26
CA ALA A 44 -1.92 -23.56 -19.95
C ALA A 44 -1.69 -25.08 -19.81
N GLY A 45 -0.58 -25.47 -19.21
CA GLY A 45 -0.30 -26.84 -18.79
C GLY A 45 -1.16 -27.24 -17.58
N ALA A 46 -1.13 -28.52 -17.22
CA ALA A 46 -1.90 -29.07 -16.08
C ALA A 46 -1.54 -28.47 -14.70
N ASP A 47 -0.46 -27.68 -14.62
CA ASP A 47 -0.02 -26.95 -13.44
C ASP A 47 -0.50 -25.49 -13.40
N ASP A 48 -1.30 -25.04 -14.38
CA ASP A 48 -1.85 -23.68 -14.56
C ASP A 48 -0.82 -22.53 -14.66
N VAL A 49 0.47 -22.84 -14.53
CA VAL A 49 1.58 -21.87 -14.53
C VAL A 49 2.63 -22.12 -15.61
N THR A 50 2.62 -23.30 -16.27
CA THR A 50 3.41 -23.55 -17.48
C THR A 50 2.59 -23.17 -18.71
N GLY A 51 3.13 -22.30 -19.56
CA GLY A 51 2.50 -21.89 -20.82
C GLY A 51 3.21 -22.46 -22.05
N ASP A 52 2.48 -22.58 -23.16
CA ASP A 52 3.01 -23.01 -24.47
C ASP A 52 4.02 -22.03 -25.12
N GLY A 53 4.07 -20.80 -24.61
CA GLY A 53 5.19 -19.87 -24.79
C GLY A 53 4.77 -18.43 -25.07
N ALA A 54 5.50 -17.47 -24.52
CA ALA A 54 5.27 -16.05 -24.71
C ALA A 54 6.57 -15.32 -25.07
N GLY A 55 6.45 -14.24 -25.85
CA GLY A 55 7.63 -13.41 -26.17
C GLY A 55 7.29 -12.07 -26.79
N ILE A 56 8.23 -11.13 -26.65
CA ILE A 56 8.17 -9.77 -27.18
C ILE A 56 9.40 -9.50 -28.06
N LEU A 57 9.16 -9.00 -29.27
CA LEU A 57 10.18 -8.51 -30.19
C LEU A 57 10.04 -6.99 -30.28
N PHE A 58 11.11 -6.25 -30.00
CA PHE A 58 11.11 -4.79 -30.04
C PHE A 58 12.45 -4.23 -30.52
N GLN A 59 12.49 -2.91 -30.73
CA GLN A 59 13.70 -2.21 -31.17
C GLN A 59 14.83 -2.35 -30.16
N LEU A 60 16.07 -2.43 -30.64
CA LEU A 60 17.24 -2.61 -29.79
C LEU A 60 17.41 -1.41 -28.81
N PRO A 61 17.34 -1.61 -27.48
CA PRO A 61 17.36 -0.50 -26.53
C PRO A 61 18.79 -0.05 -26.21
N ASP A 62 19.36 0.82 -27.05
CA ASP A 62 20.79 1.20 -26.98
C ASP A 62 21.23 1.71 -25.60
N ALA A 63 20.48 2.66 -25.02
CA ALA A 63 20.85 3.27 -23.74
C ALA A 63 20.97 2.23 -22.60
N PHE A 64 20.07 1.25 -22.57
CA PHE A 64 20.08 0.17 -21.59
C PHE A 64 21.26 -0.79 -21.83
N LEU A 65 21.45 -1.24 -23.07
CA LEU A 65 22.52 -2.18 -23.39
C LEU A 65 23.91 -1.58 -23.20
N ARG A 66 24.06 -0.27 -23.43
CA ARG A 66 25.31 0.46 -23.20
C ARG A 66 25.67 0.56 -21.72
N ASP A 67 24.71 0.82 -20.84
CA ASP A 67 24.91 0.78 -19.38
C ASP A 67 25.30 -0.64 -18.92
N GLU A 68 24.58 -1.65 -19.37
CA GLU A 68 24.84 -3.04 -19.01
C GLU A 68 26.17 -3.58 -19.56
N ALA A 69 26.53 -3.25 -20.80
CA ALA A 69 27.82 -3.60 -21.38
C ALA A 69 28.98 -2.88 -20.67
N GLY A 70 28.79 -1.61 -20.31
CA GLY A 70 29.77 -0.83 -19.56
C GLY A 70 30.10 -1.44 -18.20
N ARG A 71 29.09 -1.98 -17.48
CA ARG A 71 29.29 -2.73 -16.22
C ARG A 71 30.16 -3.98 -16.38
N LEU A 72 30.22 -4.54 -17.58
CA LEU A 72 31.04 -5.71 -17.92
C LEU A 72 32.38 -5.32 -18.57
N GLY A 73 32.70 -4.03 -18.63
CA GLY A 73 33.92 -3.52 -19.26
C GLY A 73 33.90 -3.60 -20.78
N VAL A 74 32.73 -3.71 -21.41
CA VAL A 74 32.55 -3.79 -22.86
C VAL A 74 32.05 -2.44 -23.38
N GLU A 75 32.84 -1.81 -24.24
CA GLU A 75 32.45 -0.56 -24.91
C GLU A 75 31.69 -0.86 -26.21
N LEU A 76 30.46 -0.35 -26.32
CA LEU A 76 29.63 -0.56 -27.51
C LEU A 76 29.84 0.57 -28.54
N PRO A 77 30.00 0.24 -29.83
CA PRO A 77 29.95 1.20 -30.93
C PRO A 77 28.63 2.01 -30.98
N PRO A 78 28.56 3.08 -31.80
CA PRO A 78 27.32 3.81 -32.02
C PRO A 78 26.18 2.92 -32.55
N PRO A 79 24.89 3.28 -32.30
CA PRO A 79 23.74 2.55 -32.84
C PRO A 79 23.87 2.29 -34.35
N GLY A 80 23.56 1.07 -34.77
CA GLY A 80 23.71 0.62 -36.16
C GLY A 80 25.12 0.10 -36.52
N GLN A 81 26.13 0.31 -35.65
CA GLN A 81 27.48 -0.26 -35.79
C GLN A 81 27.72 -1.46 -34.86
N TYR A 82 26.74 -1.80 -34.04
CA TYR A 82 26.74 -3.01 -33.26
C TYR A 82 25.37 -3.69 -33.29
N ALA A 83 25.37 -4.96 -32.92
CA ALA A 83 24.21 -5.80 -32.76
C ALA A 83 24.24 -6.46 -31.39
N ALA A 84 23.06 -6.78 -30.87
CA ALA A 84 22.93 -7.69 -29.74
C ALA A 84 22.14 -8.92 -30.16
N GLY A 85 22.45 -10.06 -29.55
CA GLY A 85 21.69 -11.28 -29.73
C GLY A 85 21.36 -11.95 -28.42
N MET A 86 20.13 -12.48 -28.34
CA MET A 86 19.73 -13.38 -27.27
C MET A 86 20.17 -14.79 -27.63
N VAL A 87 20.81 -15.49 -26.70
CA VAL A 87 21.33 -16.85 -26.86
C VAL A 87 20.82 -17.70 -25.70
N PHE A 88 20.07 -18.73 -26.04
CA PHE A 88 19.65 -19.79 -25.12
C PHE A 88 20.67 -20.92 -25.26
N SER A 89 21.19 -21.35 -24.12
CA SER A 89 22.20 -22.40 -24.06
C SER A 89 21.75 -23.50 -23.09
N PRO A 90 22.06 -24.78 -23.38
CA PRO A 90 21.78 -25.87 -22.44
C PRO A 90 22.47 -25.66 -21.08
N LYS A 91 21.97 -26.26 -20.01
CA LYS A 91 22.60 -26.20 -18.66
C LYS A 91 23.96 -26.92 -18.59
N VAL A 92 24.30 -27.71 -19.61
CA VAL A 92 25.58 -28.44 -19.72
C VAL A 92 26.72 -27.49 -20.07
N ARG A 93 27.65 -27.29 -19.14
CA ARG A 93 28.76 -26.31 -19.25
C ARG A 93 29.65 -26.51 -20.48
N GLU A 94 29.92 -27.76 -20.83
CA GLU A 94 30.77 -28.09 -21.99
C GLU A 94 30.14 -27.62 -23.32
N ILE A 95 28.82 -27.76 -23.45
CA ILE A 95 28.05 -27.30 -24.61
C ILE A 95 27.89 -25.77 -24.59
N GLN A 96 27.77 -25.15 -23.40
CA GLN A 96 27.78 -23.68 -23.27
C GLN A 96 29.07 -23.07 -23.80
N ASP A 97 30.22 -23.59 -23.36
CA ASP A 97 31.52 -23.07 -23.75
C ASP A 97 31.80 -23.31 -25.24
N ALA A 98 31.45 -24.50 -25.75
CA ALA A 98 31.56 -24.79 -27.18
C ALA A 98 30.61 -23.93 -28.03
N GLY A 99 29.37 -23.73 -27.58
CA GLY A 99 28.37 -22.92 -28.28
C GLY A 99 28.78 -21.46 -28.41
N ARG A 100 29.37 -20.87 -27.35
CA ARG A 100 29.94 -19.51 -27.40
C ARG A 100 31.06 -19.41 -28.43
N ARG A 101 32.02 -20.33 -28.40
CA ARG A 101 33.15 -20.36 -29.36
C ARG A 101 32.66 -20.53 -30.80
N ILE A 102 31.72 -21.44 -31.03
CA ILE A 102 31.14 -21.68 -32.36
C ILE A 102 30.41 -20.43 -32.87
N LEU A 103 29.73 -19.68 -31.99
CA LEU A 103 29.12 -18.42 -32.37
C LEU A 103 30.18 -17.35 -32.70
N GLU A 104 31.23 -17.22 -31.89
CA GLU A 104 32.35 -16.31 -32.16
C GLU A 104 33.04 -16.62 -33.49
N GLU A 105 33.35 -17.89 -33.77
CA GLU A 105 33.90 -18.35 -35.05
C GLU A 105 32.96 -18.06 -36.21
N SER A 106 31.65 -18.26 -36.01
CA SER A 106 30.65 -17.97 -37.04
C SER A 106 30.51 -16.49 -37.32
N VAL A 107 30.62 -15.64 -36.30
CA VAL A 107 30.63 -14.17 -36.44
C VAL A 107 31.89 -13.72 -37.17
N ALA A 108 33.06 -14.24 -36.78
CA ALA A 108 34.35 -13.96 -37.42
C ALA A 108 34.37 -14.40 -38.89
N HIS A 109 33.78 -15.55 -39.23
CA HIS A 109 33.70 -16.06 -40.60
C HIS A 109 33.01 -15.08 -41.56
N TYR A 110 32.04 -14.29 -41.08
CA TYR A 110 31.36 -13.26 -41.87
C TYR A 110 31.98 -11.86 -41.71
N GLY A 111 33.20 -11.77 -41.16
CA GLY A 111 33.96 -10.52 -41.05
C GLY A 111 33.38 -9.54 -40.02
N MET A 112 32.84 -10.06 -38.93
CA MET A 112 32.32 -9.30 -37.78
C MET A 112 33.09 -9.69 -36.51
N LYS A 113 32.99 -8.89 -35.44
CA LYS A 113 33.75 -9.12 -34.20
C LYS A 113 32.82 -9.22 -33.00
N VAL A 114 33.00 -10.22 -32.15
CA VAL A 114 32.31 -10.29 -30.86
C VAL A 114 33.00 -9.35 -29.87
N LEU A 115 32.22 -8.48 -29.23
CA LEU A 115 32.68 -7.49 -28.26
C LEU A 115 32.64 -8.03 -26.83
N GLY A 116 31.64 -8.87 -26.53
CA GLY A 116 31.49 -9.46 -25.20
C GLY A 116 30.17 -10.17 -25.00
N TRP A 117 30.03 -10.75 -23.81
CA TRP A 117 28.88 -11.55 -23.41
C TRP A 117 28.33 -11.06 -22.07
N ARG A 118 27.00 -11.03 -21.96
CA ARG A 118 26.26 -10.66 -20.76
C ARG A 118 25.39 -11.83 -20.30
N PRO A 119 25.51 -12.31 -19.05
CA PRO A 119 24.49 -13.18 -18.48
C PRO A 119 23.21 -12.37 -18.28
N VAL A 120 22.07 -12.91 -18.72
CA VAL A 120 20.78 -12.23 -18.57
C VAL A 120 20.18 -12.63 -17.22
N PRO A 121 19.82 -11.67 -16.33
CA PRO A 121 19.14 -11.98 -15.08
C PRO A 121 17.79 -12.68 -15.34
N VAL A 122 17.49 -13.71 -14.55
CA VAL A 122 16.23 -14.48 -14.62
C VAL A 122 15.63 -14.63 -13.22
N HIS A 123 14.31 -14.81 -13.14
CA HIS A 123 13.59 -15.10 -11.89
C HIS A 123 12.92 -16.47 -12.00
N SER A 124 13.69 -17.54 -11.86
CA SER A 124 13.23 -18.91 -12.11
C SER A 124 12.10 -19.38 -11.20
N ALA A 125 11.90 -18.74 -10.04
CA ALA A 125 10.83 -19.10 -9.09
C ALA A 125 9.41 -18.77 -9.59
N CYS A 126 9.27 -17.97 -10.66
CA CYS A 126 7.97 -17.75 -11.28
C CYS A 126 7.56 -18.87 -12.25
N LEU A 127 8.46 -19.81 -12.61
CA LEU A 127 8.20 -20.88 -13.57
C LEU A 127 7.53 -22.10 -12.91
N GLY A 128 6.60 -22.73 -13.64
CA GLY A 128 6.06 -24.04 -13.27
C GLY A 128 7.14 -25.14 -13.31
N PRO A 129 6.94 -26.28 -12.62
CA PRO A 129 7.93 -27.37 -12.58
C PRO A 129 8.36 -27.88 -13.95
N ILE A 130 7.46 -27.89 -14.93
CA ILE A 130 7.75 -28.32 -16.31
C ILE A 130 8.56 -27.25 -17.07
N ALA A 131 8.22 -25.97 -16.94
CA ALA A 131 8.99 -24.88 -17.53
C ALA A 131 10.39 -24.74 -16.91
N ALA A 132 10.53 -25.00 -15.61
CA ALA A 132 11.79 -24.89 -14.88
C ALA A 132 12.83 -25.97 -15.28
N THR A 133 12.37 -27.18 -15.63
CA THR A 133 13.29 -28.24 -16.11
C THR A 133 13.89 -27.88 -17.48
N ALA A 134 13.09 -27.26 -18.35
CA ALA A 134 13.49 -26.82 -19.68
C ALA A 134 14.09 -25.40 -19.75
N GLU A 135 14.24 -24.70 -18.62
CA GLU A 135 14.78 -23.33 -18.57
C GLU A 135 16.24 -23.29 -19.10
N PRO A 136 16.55 -22.57 -20.20
CA PRO A 136 17.91 -22.49 -20.70
C PRO A 136 18.75 -21.49 -19.88
N VAL A 137 20.08 -21.61 -19.94
CA VAL A 137 20.96 -20.52 -19.53
C VAL A 137 20.86 -19.42 -20.59
N ILE A 138 20.39 -18.24 -20.18
CA ILE A 138 20.15 -17.12 -21.09
C ILE A 138 21.34 -16.15 -21.08
N LEU A 139 21.90 -15.91 -22.25
CA LEU A 139 23.03 -15.03 -22.48
C LEU A 139 22.68 -14.00 -23.55
N GLN A 140 23.34 -12.85 -23.48
CA GLN A 140 23.36 -11.85 -24.54
C GLN A 140 24.76 -11.73 -25.12
N VAL A 141 24.88 -11.68 -26.44
CA VAL A 141 26.15 -11.45 -27.15
C VAL A 141 26.12 -10.08 -27.81
N PHE A 142 27.22 -9.35 -27.75
CA PHE A 142 27.40 -8.08 -28.46
C PHE A 142 28.37 -8.27 -29.63
N VAL A 143 27.98 -7.78 -30.82
CA VAL A 143 28.74 -7.97 -32.07
C VAL A 143 28.93 -6.62 -32.75
N GLU A 144 30.17 -6.28 -33.08
CA GLU A 144 30.54 -5.12 -33.87
C GLU A 144 30.42 -5.42 -35.38
N GLY A 145 29.92 -4.44 -36.13
CA GLY A 145 29.78 -4.50 -37.57
C GLY A 145 30.10 -3.17 -38.26
N SER A 146 30.43 -3.25 -39.55
CA SER A 146 30.80 -2.07 -40.33
C SER A 146 29.58 -1.20 -40.69
N PRO A 147 29.64 0.14 -40.48
CA PRO A 147 28.55 1.08 -40.75
C PRO A 147 28.16 1.23 -42.22
N SER A 148 29.00 0.80 -43.16
CA SER A 148 28.88 1.18 -44.58
C SER A 148 27.74 0.49 -45.35
N ALA A 149 27.09 -0.52 -44.77
CA ALA A 149 25.96 -1.23 -45.40
C ALA A 149 25.06 -1.94 -44.36
N PRO A 150 24.04 -1.27 -43.81
CA PRO A 150 23.17 -1.80 -42.76
C PRO A 150 22.45 -3.11 -43.12
N GLU A 151 21.93 -3.24 -44.35
CA GLU A 151 21.23 -4.44 -44.84
C GLU A 151 22.20 -5.63 -44.98
N ALA A 152 23.43 -5.35 -45.40
CA ALA A 152 24.48 -6.37 -45.48
C ALA A 152 24.94 -6.80 -44.09
N PHE A 153 24.89 -5.92 -43.08
CA PHE A 153 25.18 -6.27 -41.70
C PHE A 153 24.09 -7.19 -41.12
N GLU A 154 22.81 -6.86 -41.25
CA GLU A 154 21.70 -7.73 -40.84
C GLU A 154 21.75 -9.12 -41.51
N ARG A 155 22.04 -9.16 -42.82
CA ARG A 155 22.19 -10.43 -43.55
C ARG A 155 23.34 -11.28 -42.98
N ARG A 156 24.48 -10.66 -42.67
CA ARG A 156 25.63 -11.37 -42.08
C ARG A 156 25.33 -11.89 -40.67
N LEU A 157 24.66 -11.10 -39.84
CA LEU A 157 24.20 -11.53 -38.50
C LEU A 157 23.25 -12.73 -38.60
N PHE A 158 22.30 -12.70 -39.53
CA PHE A 158 21.41 -13.84 -39.79
C PHE A 158 22.18 -15.09 -40.22
N LEU A 159 23.16 -14.96 -41.12
CA LEU A 159 23.97 -16.08 -41.59
C LEU A 159 24.88 -16.64 -40.50
N ALA A 160 25.50 -15.78 -39.68
CA ALA A 160 26.30 -16.17 -38.52
C ALA A 160 25.46 -16.98 -37.52
N ARG A 161 24.26 -16.49 -37.21
CA ARG A 161 23.28 -17.17 -36.35
C ARG A 161 22.90 -18.56 -36.88
N ARG A 162 22.57 -18.67 -38.17
CA ARG A 162 22.17 -19.94 -38.80
C ARG A 162 23.33 -20.93 -38.87
N ARG A 163 24.54 -20.44 -39.13
CA ARG A 163 25.77 -21.25 -39.12
C ARG A 163 26.02 -21.81 -37.72
N ALA A 164 26.06 -20.96 -36.71
CA ALA A 164 26.33 -21.37 -35.33
C ALA A 164 25.36 -22.43 -34.83
N GLY A 165 24.04 -22.19 -34.97
CA GLY A 165 23.02 -23.16 -34.54
C GLY A 165 23.10 -24.50 -35.27
N ARG A 166 23.37 -24.51 -36.58
CA ARG A 166 23.56 -25.77 -37.34
C ARG A 166 24.82 -26.50 -36.93
N THR A 167 25.91 -25.79 -36.69
CA THR A 167 27.19 -26.39 -36.28
C THR A 167 27.09 -27.01 -34.89
N VAL A 168 26.43 -26.35 -33.92
CA VAL A 168 26.21 -26.91 -32.59
C VAL A 168 25.32 -28.15 -32.66
N ARG A 169 24.19 -28.10 -33.38
CA ARG A 169 23.30 -29.25 -33.55
C ARG A 169 23.98 -30.44 -34.26
N ALA A 170 24.79 -30.18 -35.28
CA ALA A 170 25.52 -31.23 -35.99
C ALA A 170 26.61 -31.89 -35.12
N ARG A 171 27.19 -31.14 -34.16
CA ARG A 171 28.26 -31.64 -33.30
C ARG A 171 27.76 -32.36 -32.05
N TYR A 172 26.64 -31.92 -31.49
CA TYR A 172 26.16 -32.40 -30.18
C TYR A 172 24.79 -33.11 -30.26
N GLY A 173 24.21 -33.28 -31.45
CA GLY A 173 22.97 -34.03 -31.63
C GLY A 173 21.82 -33.49 -30.77
N PRO A 174 21.05 -34.36 -30.08
CA PRO A 174 19.94 -33.96 -29.20
C PRO A 174 20.35 -32.98 -28.09
N ASP A 175 21.51 -33.16 -27.48
CA ASP A 175 21.99 -32.30 -26.38
C ASP A 175 22.35 -30.88 -26.84
N GLY A 176 22.54 -30.69 -28.15
CA GLY A 176 22.78 -29.40 -28.80
C GLY A 176 21.51 -28.69 -29.27
N GLU A 177 20.33 -29.31 -29.17
CA GLU A 177 19.08 -28.72 -29.70
C GLU A 177 18.60 -27.51 -28.89
N ASP A 178 18.88 -27.48 -27.58
CA ASP A 178 18.56 -26.34 -26.72
C ASP A 178 19.51 -25.14 -26.92
N PHE A 179 20.59 -25.30 -27.70
CA PHE A 179 21.40 -24.17 -28.14
C PHE A 179 20.71 -23.43 -29.28
N TYR A 180 20.00 -22.37 -28.91
CA TYR A 180 19.14 -21.63 -29.82
C TYR A 180 19.39 -20.12 -29.70
N ILE A 181 19.36 -19.40 -30.82
CA ILE A 181 19.61 -17.97 -30.86
C ILE A 181 18.32 -17.27 -31.32
N PRO A 182 17.41 -16.88 -30.40
CA PRO A 182 16.15 -16.24 -30.73
C PRO A 182 16.29 -14.99 -31.59
N SER A 183 17.30 -14.18 -31.32
CA SER A 183 17.56 -12.92 -32.03
C SER A 183 19.05 -12.64 -32.09
N LEU A 184 19.50 -12.03 -33.19
CA LEU A 184 20.83 -11.44 -33.35
C LEU A 184 20.70 -10.37 -34.44
N SER A 185 20.60 -9.11 -34.04
CA SER A 185 20.29 -7.99 -34.94
C SER A 185 20.83 -6.67 -34.37
N SER A 186 21.10 -5.72 -35.27
CA SER A 186 21.42 -4.33 -34.95
C SER A 186 20.18 -3.45 -34.76
N ARG A 187 19.00 -3.98 -35.09
CA ARG A 187 17.73 -3.23 -35.09
C ARG A 187 16.75 -3.70 -34.03
N THR A 188 16.70 -5.00 -33.75
CA THR A 188 15.68 -5.59 -32.86
C THR A 188 16.25 -6.63 -31.91
N ILE A 189 15.57 -6.86 -30.81
CA ILE A 189 15.88 -7.92 -29.86
C ILE A 189 14.60 -8.63 -29.40
N ASN A 190 14.71 -9.93 -29.18
CA ASN A 190 13.60 -10.79 -28.78
C ASN A 190 13.82 -11.34 -27.36
N TYR A 191 12.83 -11.15 -26.50
CA TYR A 191 12.70 -11.81 -25.21
C TYR A 191 11.54 -12.80 -25.28
N LYS A 192 11.82 -14.10 -25.09
CA LYS A 192 10.79 -15.14 -25.16
C LYS A 192 11.10 -16.31 -24.22
N GLY A 193 10.10 -17.10 -23.88
CA GLY A 193 10.28 -18.34 -23.14
C GLY A 193 9.00 -19.18 -23.05
N MET A 194 9.11 -20.36 -22.46
CA MET A 194 8.00 -21.29 -22.26
C MET A 194 7.34 -21.03 -20.91
N PHE A 195 6.50 -19.99 -20.86
CA PHE A 195 5.77 -19.53 -19.68
C PHE A 195 4.52 -18.75 -20.13
N MET A 196 3.56 -18.58 -19.24
CA MET A 196 2.37 -17.75 -19.45
C MET A 196 2.77 -16.29 -19.71
N ALA A 197 1.99 -15.60 -20.56
CA ALA A 197 2.20 -14.21 -20.97
C ALA A 197 2.51 -13.22 -19.83
N TRP A 198 1.97 -13.46 -18.62
CA TRP A 198 2.15 -12.59 -17.46
C TRP A 198 3.47 -12.80 -16.71
N GLN A 199 4.07 -13.99 -16.79
CA GLN A 199 5.33 -14.32 -16.12
C GLN A 199 6.54 -13.60 -16.72
N LEU A 200 6.42 -13.08 -17.95
CA LEU A 200 7.44 -12.24 -18.60
C LEU A 200 7.71 -10.92 -17.83
N PHE A 201 6.84 -10.51 -16.90
CA PHE A 201 6.82 -9.15 -16.33
C PHE A 201 6.73 -9.06 -14.79
N GLU A 202 7.04 -10.10 -14.02
CA GLU A 202 6.90 -10.06 -12.54
C GLU A 202 7.90 -9.12 -11.82
N TYR A 203 7.48 -7.87 -11.62
CA TYR A 203 7.30 -7.12 -10.35
C TYR A 203 6.83 -5.69 -10.72
N VAL A 204 5.78 -5.60 -11.54
CA VAL A 204 5.49 -4.38 -12.34
C VAL A 204 3.97 -4.30 -12.56
N PRO A 205 3.40 -3.10 -12.84
CA PRO A 205 2.03 -2.90 -13.32
C PRO A 205 1.44 -4.06 -14.09
N ASP A 206 0.13 -4.23 -13.95
CA ASP A 206 -0.69 -5.20 -14.65
C ASP A 206 -0.32 -5.31 -16.11
N PRO A 207 -0.72 -6.43 -16.70
CA PRO A 207 -0.72 -6.61 -18.11
C PRO A 207 -1.06 -5.41 -19.00
N ASN A 208 -1.97 -4.60 -18.49
CA ASN A 208 -2.38 -3.26 -18.83
C ASN A 208 -1.40 -2.16 -19.22
N GLY A 209 -0.24 -2.19 -18.54
CA GLY A 209 0.39 -0.97 -18.03
C GLY A 209 -0.28 -0.41 -16.76
N ASP A 210 -1.45 -0.92 -16.34
CA ASP A 210 -2.17 -0.43 -15.16
C ASP A 210 -1.44 -0.81 -13.88
N SER A 211 -1.17 0.15 -13.00
CA SER A 211 -0.71 -0.24 -11.67
C SER A 211 -1.91 -0.65 -10.83
N ARG A 212 -1.93 -1.90 -10.31
CA ARG A 212 -2.84 -2.27 -9.22
C ARG A 212 -2.58 -1.46 -7.95
N ASN A 213 -1.42 -0.81 -7.87
CA ASN A 213 -1.08 0.04 -6.76
C ASN A 213 -1.87 1.36 -6.85
N CYS A 214 -2.72 1.59 -5.85
CA CYS A 214 -3.38 2.87 -5.68
C CYS A 214 -2.35 3.93 -5.25
N ALA A 215 -2.13 4.94 -6.08
CA ALA A 215 -1.14 6.00 -5.83
C ALA A 215 -1.46 6.82 -4.56
N ILE A 216 -2.74 7.03 -4.27
CA ILE A 216 -3.21 7.73 -3.06
C ILE A 216 -3.74 6.68 -2.09
N LYS A 217 -3.21 6.66 -0.87
CA LYS A 217 -3.58 5.69 0.15
C LYS A 217 -4.19 6.39 1.36
N GLN A 218 -5.37 5.95 1.77
CA GLN A 218 -6.12 6.60 2.84
C GLN A 218 -5.83 5.99 4.20
N VAL A 219 -5.60 6.85 5.18
CA VAL A 219 -5.32 6.52 6.57
C VAL A 219 -6.51 7.00 7.41
N ALA A 220 -7.55 6.16 7.48
CA ALA A 220 -8.80 6.42 8.21
C ALA A 220 -8.73 5.97 9.68
N SER A 221 -9.68 6.41 10.52
CA SER A 221 -9.69 6.15 11.97
C SER A 221 -9.51 4.68 12.33
N GLY A 222 -10.21 3.76 11.68
CA GLY A 222 -10.08 2.32 11.98
C GLY A 222 -8.75 1.67 11.58
N ARG A 223 -7.82 2.36 10.90
CA ARG A 223 -6.51 1.83 10.44
C ARG A 223 -6.56 0.46 9.73
N PHE A 224 -7.71 0.10 9.17
CA PHE A 224 -7.89 -1.17 8.45
C PHE A 224 -6.92 -1.28 7.29
N GLY A 225 -6.07 -2.32 7.28
CA GLY A 225 -5.10 -2.55 6.20
C GLY A 225 -3.90 -1.59 6.18
N VAL A 226 -3.78 -0.67 7.15
CA VAL A 226 -2.69 0.32 7.17
C VAL A 226 -1.43 -0.30 7.79
N THR A 227 -0.64 -0.97 6.96
CA THR A 227 0.65 -1.57 7.32
C THR A 227 1.82 -0.75 6.78
N ILE A 228 3.04 -1.00 7.27
CA ILE A 228 4.24 -0.39 6.69
C ILE A 228 4.39 -0.67 5.20
N ASN A 229 4.03 -1.87 4.73
CA ASN A 229 4.02 -2.21 3.31
C ASN A 229 2.97 -1.41 2.54
N TYR A 230 1.78 -1.21 3.13
CA TYR A 230 0.77 -0.31 2.55
C TYR A 230 1.33 1.11 2.41
N LEU A 231 1.97 1.66 3.45
CA LEU A 231 2.53 3.02 3.43
C LEU A 231 3.70 3.17 2.46
N ALA A 232 4.61 2.19 2.40
CA ALA A 232 5.84 2.26 1.60
C ALA A 232 5.60 2.33 0.09
N HIS A 233 4.42 1.89 -0.36
CA HIS A 233 4.02 1.90 -1.77
C HIS A 233 2.99 3.00 -2.09
N ALA A 234 2.98 4.12 -1.37
CA ALA A 234 2.11 5.27 -1.66
C ALA A 234 2.88 6.37 -2.42
N ARG A 235 2.20 7.14 -3.27
CA ARG A 235 2.70 8.46 -3.73
C ARG A 235 2.20 9.57 -2.82
N GLU A 236 0.99 9.40 -2.29
CA GLU A 236 0.35 10.30 -1.33
C GLU A 236 -0.35 9.48 -0.26
N LEU A 237 -0.21 9.90 0.99
CA LEU A 237 -0.93 9.38 2.14
C LEU A 237 -1.97 10.41 2.57
N GLN A 238 -3.25 10.06 2.46
CA GLN A 238 -4.34 10.94 2.81
C GLN A 238 -4.94 10.54 4.17
N ILE A 239 -4.73 11.37 5.20
CA ILE A 239 -5.41 11.24 6.49
C ILE A 239 -6.88 11.62 6.28
N LYS A 240 -7.77 10.65 6.49
CA LYS A 240 -9.21 10.87 6.37
C LYS A 240 -9.78 11.22 7.73
N MET A 241 -9.82 12.51 8.09
CA MET A 241 -10.37 12.97 9.36
C MET A 241 -11.89 12.76 9.42
N ALA A 242 -12.57 13.14 8.35
CA ALA A 242 -14.01 12.97 8.21
C ALA A 242 -14.42 12.91 6.73
N GLN A 243 -15.71 12.66 6.48
CA GLN A 243 -16.30 12.67 5.15
C GLN A 243 -17.47 13.65 5.15
N GLY A 244 -17.54 14.59 4.18
CA GLY A 244 -18.50 15.70 4.24
C GLY A 244 -19.95 15.25 4.33
N ALA A 245 -20.29 14.11 3.72
CA ALA A 245 -21.63 13.53 3.75
C ALA A 245 -22.01 12.75 5.03
N LYS A 246 -21.05 12.59 5.95
CA LYS A 246 -21.22 11.93 7.25
C LYS A 246 -20.31 12.58 8.31
N PRO A 247 -20.46 13.89 8.61
CA PRO A 247 -19.61 14.53 9.61
C PRO A 247 -19.80 13.84 10.97
N GLY A 248 -18.69 13.50 11.63
CA GLY A 248 -18.72 12.90 12.97
C GLY A 248 -19.22 11.46 13.09
N GLU A 249 -19.56 10.79 11.97
CA GLU A 249 -19.95 9.37 12.01
C GLU A 249 -18.77 8.45 11.63
N GLY A 250 -18.52 7.44 12.46
CA GLY A 250 -17.61 6.34 12.15
C GLY A 250 -18.09 5.50 10.96
N GLY A 251 -17.16 4.78 10.33
CA GLY A 251 -17.49 3.82 9.26
C GLY A 251 -17.87 2.45 9.83
N GLN A 252 -19.03 1.91 9.47
CA GLN A 252 -19.42 0.54 9.79
C GLN A 252 -19.50 -0.32 8.51
N LEU A 253 -18.83 -1.47 8.51
CA LEU A 253 -18.96 -2.50 7.49
C LEU A 253 -19.61 -3.74 8.13
N PRO A 254 -20.86 -4.08 7.75
CA PRO A 254 -21.55 -5.24 8.31
C PRO A 254 -20.82 -6.55 8.04
N GLY A 255 -20.82 -7.48 9.00
CA GLY A 255 -20.09 -8.75 8.93
C GLY A 255 -20.42 -9.61 7.71
N ARG A 256 -21.69 -9.65 7.29
CA ARG A 256 -22.12 -10.32 6.04
C ARG A 256 -21.44 -9.81 4.75
N LYS A 257 -20.82 -8.63 4.80
CA LYS A 257 -20.05 -8.04 3.69
C LYS A 257 -18.55 -8.25 3.83
N VAL A 258 -18.10 -8.82 4.94
CA VAL A 258 -16.69 -9.12 5.21
C VAL A 258 -16.43 -10.53 4.70
N THR A 259 -16.26 -10.61 3.38
CA THR A 259 -15.80 -11.84 2.71
C THR A 259 -14.38 -12.18 3.14
N GLU A 260 -13.92 -13.38 2.83
CA GLU A 260 -12.53 -13.80 3.11
C GLU A 260 -11.50 -12.84 2.49
N GLU A 261 -11.73 -12.39 1.25
CA GLU A 261 -10.88 -11.41 0.58
C GLU A 261 -10.82 -10.08 1.35
N ILE A 262 -11.98 -9.55 1.76
CA ILE A 262 -12.07 -8.29 2.50
C ILE A 262 -11.42 -8.43 3.89
N ALA A 263 -11.65 -9.55 4.56
CA ALA A 263 -11.06 -9.87 5.85
C ALA A 263 -9.54 -9.90 5.77
N ARG A 264 -8.98 -10.59 4.76
CA ARG A 264 -7.55 -10.64 4.49
C ARG A 264 -6.96 -9.25 4.23
N LEU A 265 -7.59 -8.45 3.37
CA LEU A 265 -7.12 -7.09 3.03
C LEU A 265 -7.17 -6.13 4.22
N ARG A 266 -8.11 -6.32 5.15
CA ARG A 266 -8.28 -5.46 6.32
C ARG A 266 -7.59 -5.98 7.57
N HIS A 267 -6.97 -7.16 7.51
CA HIS A 267 -6.48 -7.89 8.67
C HIS A 267 -7.60 -8.06 9.72
N SER A 268 -8.68 -8.74 9.34
CA SER A 268 -9.81 -9.03 10.21
C SER A 268 -10.34 -10.45 9.99
N THR A 269 -11.41 -10.82 10.69
CA THR A 269 -12.04 -12.14 10.57
C THR A 269 -13.21 -12.10 9.57
N PRO A 270 -13.34 -13.10 8.68
CA PRO A 270 -14.50 -13.22 7.80
C PRO A 270 -15.81 -13.28 8.60
N GLY A 271 -16.87 -12.66 8.07
CA GLY A 271 -18.20 -12.68 8.70
C GLY A 271 -18.39 -11.75 9.90
N VAL A 272 -17.33 -11.13 10.42
CA VAL A 272 -17.37 -10.25 11.60
C VAL A 272 -17.50 -8.78 11.18
N SER A 273 -18.38 -8.04 11.83
CA SER A 273 -18.60 -6.61 11.54
C SER A 273 -17.37 -5.76 11.88
N LEU A 274 -17.02 -4.81 11.02
CA LEU A 274 -15.91 -3.88 11.25
C LEU A 274 -16.44 -2.49 11.59
N ILE A 275 -16.06 -1.98 12.75
CA ILE A 275 -16.47 -0.66 13.24
C ILE A 275 -15.23 0.21 13.26
N SER A 276 -15.30 1.35 12.58
CA SER A 276 -14.29 2.40 12.69
C SER A 276 -14.75 3.35 13.80
N PRO A 277 -13.90 3.69 14.77
CA PRO A 277 -14.27 4.58 15.85
C PRO A 277 -14.71 5.95 15.30
N PRO A 278 -15.78 6.55 15.85
CA PRO A 278 -16.28 7.87 15.45
C PRO A 278 -15.28 9.01 15.71
N PRO A 279 -14.42 8.98 16.75
CA PRO A 279 -13.21 9.80 16.81
C PRO A 279 -11.97 9.04 16.33
N HIS A 280 -10.98 9.78 15.85
CA HIS A 280 -9.61 9.30 15.79
C HIS A 280 -9.05 9.27 17.23
N HIS A 281 -8.98 8.09 17.86
CA HIS A 281 -8.45 7.99 19.24
C HIS A 281 -6.96 8.35 19.36
N ASP A 282 -6.28 8.53 18.23
CA ASP A 282 -4.91 9.05 18.13
C ASP A 282 -4.86 10.52 17.69
N ILE A 283 -6.01 11.23 17.64
CA ILE A 283 -6.11 12.64 17.25
C ILE A 283 -7.22 13.35 18.04
N TYR A 284 -6.87 14.01 19.14
CA TYR A 284 -7.77 14.90 19.89
C TYR A 284 -7.39 16.37 19.77
N SER A 285 -6.18 16.64 19.30
CA SER A 285 -5.62 17.98 19.14
C SER A 285 -4.93 18.16 17.78
N ILE A 286 -4.53 19.39 17.47
CA ILE A 286 -3.75 19.65 16.25
C ILE A 286 -2.33 19.11 16.38
N GLU A 287 -1.81 19.04 17.60
CA GLU A 287 -0.52 18.46 17.95
C GLU A 287 -0.51 16.95 17.66
N ASP A 288 -1.59 16.24 17.98
CA ASP A 288 -1.74 14.81 17.68
C ASP A 288 -1.83 14.57 16.17
N LEU A 289 -2.55 15.43 15.44
CA LEU A 289 -2.58 15.37 13.98
C LEU A 289 -1.19 15.62 13.40
N ALA A 290 -0.45 16.59 13.93
CA ALA A 290 0.94 16.85 13.56
C ALA A 290 1.85 15.67 13.88
N GLN A 291 1.60 14.94 14.98
CA GLN A 291 2.31 13.70 15.31
C GLN A 291 2.01 12.63 14.27
N LEU A 292 0.75 12.41 13.87
CA LEU A 292 0.43 11.44 12.83
C LEU A 292 1.05 11.82 11.47
N ILE A 293 1.01 13.09 11.08
CA ILE A 293 1.68 13.57 9.85
C ILE A 293 3.18 13.24 9.92
N TYR A 294 3.81 13.47 11.07
CA TYR A 294 5.21 13.12 11.29
C TYR A 294 5.46 11.62 11.21
N ASP A 295 4.61 10.79 11.83
CA ASP A 295 4.73 9.33 11.80
C ASP A 295 4.67 8.80 10.36
N LEU A 296 3.74 9.31 9.56
CA LEU A 296 3.58 8.91 8.15
C LEU A 296 4.77 9.33 7.29
N LYS A 297 5.31 10.54 7.49
CA LYS A 297 6.52 11.00 6.81
C LYS A 297 7.79 10.26 7.27
N ALA A 298 7.84 9.78 8.51
CA ALA A 298 8.90 8.91 8.99
C ALA A 298 8.80 7.49 8.39
N ALA A 299 7.58 6.95 8.31
CA ALA A 299 7.28 5.63 7.75
C ALA A 299 7.34 5.59 6.21
N HIS A 300 7.42 6.73 5.53
CA HIS A 300 7.76 6.84 4.13
C HIS A 300 8.43 8.19 3.85
N PRO A 301 9.77 8.26 3.91
CA PRO A 301 10.51 9.48 3.60
C PRO A 301 10.20 9.97 2.18
N GLY A 302 9.89 11.27 2.05
CA GLY A 302 9.57 11.91 0.77
C GLY A 302 8.13 11.78 0.29
N VAL A 303 7.26 11.09 1.04
CA VAL A 303 5.83 11.00 0.70
C VAL A 303 5.10 12.32 0.91
N LYS A 304 4.09 12.59 0.07
CA LYS A 304 3.14 13.66 0.33
C LYS A 304 2.11 13.21 1.36
N VAL A 305 1.80 14.07 2.32
CA VAL A 305 0.69 13.85 3.26
C VAL A 305 -0.41 14.87 3.01
N SER A 306 -1.60 14.38 2.67
CA SER A 306 -2.83 15.18 2.53
C SER A 306 -3.73 14.97 3.74
N VAL A 307 -4.40 16.01 4.24
CA VAL A 307 -5.44 15.87 5.27
C VAL A 307 -6.80 16.21 4.68
N LYS A 308 -7.73 15.24 4.71
CA LYS A 308 -9.10 15.43 4.28
C LYS A 308 -9.98 15.87 5.45
N LEU A 309 -10.41 17.12 5.39
CA LEU A 309 -11.35 17.78 6.30
C LEU A 309 -12.75 17.87 5.67
N VAL A 310 -13.72 18.25 6.48
CA VAL A 310 -15.09 18.53 6.04
C VAL A 310 -15.35 20.02 6.09
N SER A 311 -16.17 20.51 5.15
CA SER A 311 -16.64 21.88 5.23
C SER A 311 -17.52 22.05 6.47
N GLU A 312 -17.11 22.93 7.36
CA GLU A 312 -17.83 23.36 8.55
C GLU A 312 -17.33 24.75 8.97
N ILE A 313 -18.06 25.41 9.86
CA ILE A 313 -17.65 26.71 10.39
C ILE A 313 -16.38 26.55 11.21
N GLY A 314 -15.34 27.32 10.91
CA GLY A 314 -14.07 27.27 11.64
C GLY A 314 -13.03 26.33 11.01
N VAL A 315 -13.37 25.65 9.91
CA VAL A 315 -12.47 24.72 9.21
C VAL A 315 -11.18 25.42 8.74
N GLY A 316 -11.21 26.73 8.47
CA GLY A 316 -10.03 27.47 8.07
C GLY A 316 -8.96 27.49 9.16
N THR A 317 -9.37 27.53 10.43
CA THR A 317 -8.45 27.45 11.58
C THR A 317 -7.82 26.08 11.69
N VAL A 318 -8.61 25.02 11.49
CA VAL A 318 -8.12 23.63 11.46
C VAL A 318 -7.15 23.44 10.29
N ALA A 319 -7.45 23.99 9.11
CA ALA A 319 -6.58 23.95 7.93
C ALA A 319 -5.24 24.69 8.15
N ALA A 320 -5.25 25.83 8.86
CA ALA A 320 -4.00 26.49 9.27
C ALA A 320 -3.18 25.61 10.23
N GLY A 321 -3.86 24.91 11.15
CA GLY A 321 -3.27 23.88 11.98
C GLY A 321 -2.62 22.76 11.17
N VAL A 322 -3.32 22.22 10.17
CA VAL A 322 -2.84 21.18 9.24
C VAL A 322 -1.56 21.65 8.52
N ALA A 323 -1.56 22.88 8.03
CA ALA A 323 -0.39 23.48 7.38
C ALA A 323 0.79 23.68 8.33
N LYS A 324 0.55 23.99 9.62
CA LYS A 324 1.59 24.05 10.68
C LYS A 324 2.08 22.67 11.11
N GLY A 325 1.20 21.67 11.07
CA GLY A 325 1.46 20.25 11.28
C GLY A 325 2.33 19.60 10.21
N ASN A 326 2.72 20.35 9.16
CA ASN A 326 3.60 19.92 8.08
C ASN A 326 2.94 19.02 7.02
N ALA A 327 1.61 19.05 6.88
CA ALA A 327 0.93 18.41 5.76
C ALA A 327 1.20 19.20 4.47
N ASP A 328 1.32 18.49 3.36
CA ASP A 328 1.60 19.08 2.04
C ASP A 328 0.32 19.59 1.40
N GLU A 329 -0.81 18.95 1.69
CA GLU A 329 -2.10 19.22 1.06
C GLU A 329 -3.25 19.15 2.09
N VAL A 330 -4.29 19.97 1.90
CA VAL A 330 -5.54 19.93 2.68
C VAL A 330 -6.72 19.85 1.72
N LEU A 331 -7.61 18.88 1.92
CA LEU A 331 -8.85 18.73 1.15
C LEU A 331 -10.02 19.22 1.99
N ILE A 332 -10.85 20.09 1.43
CA ILE A 332 -12.13 20.51 2.01
C ILE A 332 -13.26 19.76 1.31
N SER A 333 -13.98 18.93 2.05
CA SER A 333 -15.03 18.05 1.51
C SER A 333 -16.43 18.60 1.78
N GLY A 334 -17.22 18.77 0.73
CA GLY A 334 -18.63 19.18 0.81
C GLY A 334 -19.58 18.07 1.22
N HIS A 335 -20.73 18.45 1.77
CA HIS A 335 -21.76 17.52 2.25
C HIS A 335 -22.39 16.62 1.18
N ASP A 336 -22.35 17.09 -0.06
CA ASP A 336 -23.02 16.48 -1.19
C ASP A 336 -22.19 15.34 -1.82
N GLY A 337 -20.89 15.21 -1.49
CA GLY A 337 -19.95 14.21 -2.01
C GLY A 337 -20.09 12.77 -1.45
N GLY A 338 -21.24 12.42 -0.87
CA GLY A 338 -21.45 11.15 -0.17
C GLY A 338 -21.55 9.91 -1.03
N THR A 339 -21.10 8.76 -0.48
CA THR A 339 -21.35 7.45 -1.08
C THR A 339 -22.85 7.13 -1.03
N GLY A 340 -23.30 6.17 -1.85
CA GLY A 340 -24.67 5.63 -1.79
C GLY A 340 -25.04 4.91 -0.49
N ALA A 341 -24.17 4.93 0.52
CA ALA A 341 -24.43 4.44 1.88
C ALA A 341 -24.61 5.59 2.89
N SER A 342 -24.68 6.84 2.41
CA SER A 342 -24.70 8.00 3.30
C SER A 342 -26.11 8.34 3.79
N PRO A 343 -26.35 8.47 5.11
CA PRO A 343 -27.67 8.81 5.62
C PRO A 343 -28.15 10.13 5.03
N LEU A 344 -29.37 10.13 4.53
CA LEU A 344 -29.97 11.34 3.95
C LEU A 344 -30.11 12.45 4.99
N SER A 345 -30.32 12.09 6.26
CA SER A 345 -30.36 13.03 7.37
C SER A 345 -29.03 13.80 7.50
N SER A 346 -27.90 13.10 7.53
CA SER A 346 -26.57 13.70 7.69
C SER A 346 -26.22 14.60 6.50
N ILE A 347 -26.53 14.18 5.28
CA ILE A 347 -26.34 15.01 4.07
C ILE A 347 -27.20 16.27 4.10
N LYS A 348 -28.47 16.19 4.53
CA LYS A 348 -29.42 17.30 4.46
C LYS A 348 -29.34 18.27 5.62
N HIS A 349 -28.93 17.79 6.81
CA HIS A 349 -29.08 18.54 8.05
C HIS A 349 -27.78 18.80 8.79
N ALA A 350 -26.72 18.02 8.55
CA ALA A 350 -25.45 18.18 9.28
C ALA A 350 -24.32 18.76 8.42
N GLY A 351 -24.18 18.33 7.16
CA GLY A 351 -23.05 18.78 6.35
C GLY A 351 -23.23 20.20 5.75
N CYS A 352 -22.11 20.88 5.50
CA CYS A 352 -22.06 22.18 4.82
C CYS A 352 -21.57 22.11 3.36
N PRO A 353 -21.96 23.07 2.50
CA PRO A 353 -21.44 23.21 1.14
C PRO A 353 -19.94 23.50 1.16
N TRP A 354 -19.21 22.94 0.20
CA TRP A 354 -17.75 23.06 0.13
C TRP A 354 -17.30 24.49 -0.14
N GLU A 355 -18.12 25.31 -0.79
CA GLU A 355 -17.82 26.69 -1.15
C GLU A 355 -17.53 27.54 0.08
N LEU A 356 -18.26 27.31 1.18
CA LEU A 356 -18.08 28.05 2.43
C LEU A 356 -16.75 27.69 3.11
N GLY A 357 -16.50 26.39 3.30
CA GLY A 357 -15.27 25.92 3.94
C GLY A 357 -14.02 26.21 3.10
N LEU A 358 -14.13 26.14 1.76
CA LEU A 358 -13.03 26.48 0.86
C LEU A 358 -12.67 27.96 0.93
N ALA A 359 -13.68 28.85 0.87
CA ALA A 359 -13.47 30.28 0.97
C ALA A 359 -12.83 30.66 2.32
N GLU A 360 -13.34 30.11 3.43
CA GLU A 360 -12.77 30.31 4.76
C GLU A 360 -11.31 29.82 4.83
N THR A 361 -11.05 28.61 4.32
CA THR A 361 -9.70 28.00 4.29
C THR A 361 -8.72 28.87 3.53
N GLN A 362 -9.09 29.34 2.34
CA GLN A 362 -8.26 30.25 1.53
C GLN A 362 -7.91 31.51 2.30
N GLN A 363 -8.91 32.16 2.90
CA GLN A 363 -8.72 33.42 3.62
C GLN A 363 -7.82 33.24 4.85
N VAL A 364 -8.09 32.23 5.67
CA VAL A 364 -7.31 31.98 6.90
C VAL A 364 -5.87 31.60 6.58
N LEU A 365 -5.63 30.77 5.56
CA LEU A 365 -4.28 30.40 5.15
C LEU A 365 -3.47 31.60 4.65
N ILE A 366 -4.08 32.53 3.91
CA ILE A 366 -3.40 33.77 3.47
C ILE A 366 -3.07 34.65 4.68
N ASN A 367 -4.06 34.92 5.54
CA ASN A 367 -3.89 35.80 6.70
C ASN A 367 -2.80 35.31 7.67
N ASN A 368 -2.54 34.01 7.70
CA ASN A 368 -1.49 33.41 8.53
C ASN A 368 -0.15 33.22 7.79
N GLY A 369 -0.02 33.62 6.52
CA GLY A 369 1.20 33.42 5.73
C GLY A 369 1.53 31.95 5.46
N LEU A 370 0.51 31.09 5.36
CA LEU A 370 0.63 29.64 5.21
C LEU A 370 0.18 29.13 3.83
N ARG A 371 -0.56 29.93 3.06
CA ARG A 371 -1.14 29.49 1.78
C ARG A 371 -0.09 29.09 0.74
N ASP A 372 1.08 29.70 0.81
CA ASP A 372 2.20 29.49 -0.12
C ASP A 372 2.88 28.11 0.01
N ARG A 373 2.66 27.38 1.09
CA ARG A 373 3.31 26.08 1.37
C ARG A 373 2.36 24.89 1.44
N ILE A 374 1.06 25.10 1.24
CA ILE A 374 0.07 24.03 1.27
C ILE A 374 -0.83 24.09 0.05
N ARG A 375 -1.05 22.92 -0.56
CA ARG A 375 -2.01 22.77 -1.64
C ARG A 375 -3.42 22.61 -1.06
N VAL A 376 -4.38 23.35 -1.60
CA VAL A 376 -5.79 23.26 -1.20
C VAL A 376 -6.55 22.47 -2.26
N GLN A 377 -7.18 21.38 -1.85
CA GLN A 377 -8.03 20.55 -2.70
C GLN A 377 -9.50 20.73 -2.28
N VAL A 378 -10.42 20.49 -3.22
CA VAL A 378 -11.85 20.49 -2.92
C VAL A 378 -12.57 19.32 -3.57
N ASP A 379 -13.51 18.71 -2.85
CA ASP A 379 -14.45 17.75 -3.40
C ASP A 379 -15.88 18.02 -2.89
N GLY A 380 -16.88 17.55 -3.64
CA GLY A 380 -18.29 17.85 -3.36
C GLY A 380 -19.10 18.02 -4.65
N GLN A 381 -19.57 16.90 -5.20
CA GLN A 381 -20.31 16.79 -6.47
C GLN A 381 -19.92 17.75 -7.62
N LEU A 382 -18.62 17.98 -7.83
CA LEU A 382 -18.14 18.70 -9.01
C LEU A 382 -18.58 17.93 -10.27
N LYS A 383 -19.24 18.62 -11.20
CA LYS A 383 -19.87 18.03 -12.40
C LYS A 383 -19.37 18.66 -13.70
N THR A 384 -19.03 19.92 -13.68
CA THR A 384 -18.81 20.74 -14.89
C THR A 384 -17.49 21.52 -14.78
N GLY A 385 -17.02 22.05 -15.90
CA GLY A 385 -15.87 22.95 -15.89
C GLY A 385 -16.16 24.27 -15.17
N ARG A 386 -17.42 24.70 -15.12
CA ARG A 386 -17.83 25.83 -14.27
C ARG A 386 -17.54 25.58 -12.80
N ASP A 387 -17.83 24.39 -12.28
CA ASP A 387 -17.61 24.07 -10.86
C ASP A 387 -16.11 24.13 -10.52
N VAL A 388 -15.26 23.62 -11.42
CA VAL A 388 -13.79 23.71 -11.31
C VAL A 388 -13.33 25.16 -11.28
N VAL A 389 -13.85 26.01 -12.17
CA VAL A 389 -13.48 27.43 -12.22
C VAL A 389 -13.94 28.15 -10.94
N ILE A 390 -15.15 27.90 -10.44
CA ILE A 390 -15.61 28.47 -9.18
C ILE A 390 -14.71 28.02 -8.03
N GLY A 391 -14.37 26.73 -7.94
CA GLY A 391 -13.44 26.24 -6.93
C GLY A 391 -12.07 26.89 -7.01
N ALA A 392 -11.52 27.10 -8.22
CA ALA A 392 -10.27 27.82 -8.41
C ALA A 392 -10.36 29.27 -7.91
N LEU A 393 -11.39 30.01 -8.33
CA LEU A 393 -11.61 31.40 -7.90
C LEU A 393 -11.76 31.51 -6.37
N LEU A 394 -12.35 30.51 -5.72
CA LEU A 394 -12.47 30.43 -4.26
C LEU A 394 -11.18 29.97 -3.55
N GLY A 395 -10.18 29.43 -4.26
CA GLY A 395 -8.85 29.15 -3.73
C GLY A 395 -8.32 27.72 -3.90
N ALA A 396 -9.07 26.82 -4.55
CA ALA A 396 -8.61 25.44 -4.77
C ALA A 396 -7.55 25.32 -5.87
N ASP A 397 -6.54 24.49 -5.62
CA ASP A 397 -5.51 24.08 -6.57
C ASP A 397 -5.86 22.75 -7.27
N GLN A 398 -6.69 21.91 -6.65
CA GLN A 398 -7.03 20.56 -7.10
C GLN A 398 -8.50 20.21 -6.82
N PHE A 399 -9.05 19.29 -7.61
CA PHE A 399 -10.49 19.03 -7.69
C PHE A 399 -10.77 17.53 -7.67
N GLY A 400 -11.57 17.08 -6.71
CA GLY A 400 -11.97 15.68 -6.56
C GLY A 400 -13.29 15.39 -7.27
N PHE A 401 -13.28 14.38 -8.16
CA PHE A 401 -14.47 13.88 -8.85
C PHE A 401 -14.80 12.46 -8.39
N GLY A 402 -16.05 12.23 -8.00
CA GLY A 402 -16.53 10.91 -7.59
C GLY A 402 -17.83 10.54 -8.29
N THR A 403 -18.94 11.10 -7.82
CA THR A 403 -20.30 10.79 -8.33
C THR A 403 -20.44 11.00 -9.83
N ALA A 404 -19.94 12.10 -10.39
CA ALA A 404 -20.03 12.36 -11.81
C ALA A 404 -19.29 11.30 -12.65
N ALA A 405 -18.09 10.89 -12.23
CA ALA A 405 -17.35 9.81 -12.88
C ALA A 405 -18.11 8.48 -12.82
N LEU A 406 -18.75 8.15 -11.70
CA LEU A 406 -19.60 6.96 -11.58
C LEU A 406 -20.82 7.01 -12.52
N VAL A 407 -21.46 8.18 -12.65
CA VAL A 407 -22.60 8.37 -13.56
C VAL A 407 -22.16 8.18 -15.02
N CYS A 408 -21.01 8.70 -15.42
CA CYS A 408 -20.43 8.46 -16.75
C CYS A 408 -20.18 6.97 -17.04
N MET A 409 -19.94 6.16 -16.01
CA MET A 409 -19.78 4.71 -16.10
C MET A 409 -21.11 3.94 -16.07
N GLY A 410 -22.26 4.62 -16.01
CA GLY A 410 -23.60 4.02 -16.03
C GLY A 410 -24.32 4.02 -14.68
N CYS A 411 -23.79 4.69 -13.65
CA CYS A 411 -24.47 4.77 -12.35
C CYS A 411 -25.76 5.58 -12.46
N THR A 412 -26.89 4.98 -12.06
CA THR A 412 -28.20 5.64 -12.01
C THR A 412 -28.52 6.23 -10.63
N LEU A 413 -27.54 6.29 -9.73
CA LEU A 413 -27.68 6.83 -8.37
C LEU A 413 -28.77 6.14 -7.53
N LEU A 414 -28.86 4.81 -7.61
CA LEU A 414 -29.79 4.01 -6.80
C LEU A 414 -29.68 4.26 -5.28
N ARG A 415 -28.49 4.66 -4.79
CA ARG A 415 -28.20 4.94 -3.37
C ARG A 415 -28.56 3.79 -2.40
N LYS A 416 -28.40 2.55 -2.89
CA LYS A 416 -28.51 1.30 -2.12
C LYS A 416 -27.29 0.39 -2.28
N CYS A 417 -26.13 0.97 -2.62
CA CYS A 417 -24.88 0.21 -2.82
C CYS A 417 -24.47 -0.59 -1.57
N HIS A 418 -24.87 -0.10 -0.39
CA HIS A 418 -24.63 -0.77 0.88
C HIS A 418 -25.45 -2.06 1.08
N GLU A 419 -26.43 -2.34 0.23
CA GLU A 419 -27.16 -3.62 0.21
C GLU A 419 -26.56 -4.63 -0.78
N GLY A 420 -25.62 -4.22 -1.64
CA GLY A 420 -25.12 -5.06 -2.74
C GLY A 420 -26.05 -5.12 -3.95
N ALA A 421 -27.14 -4.35 -3.96
CA ALA A 421 -28.18 -4.38 -4.99
C ALA A 421 -27.87 -3.52 -6.24
N CYS A 422 -26.60 -3.31 -6.60
CA CYS A 422 -26.25 -2.49 -7.76
C CYS A 422 -26.51 -3.26 -9.06
N THR A 423 -27.68 -3.05 -9.66
CA THR A 423 -28.13 -3.73 -10.90
C THR A 423 -27.25 -3.47 -12.12
N TYR A 424 -26.45 -2.39 -12.10
CA TYR A 424 -25.53 -2.00 -13.17
C TYR A 424 -24.09 -2.52 -12.95
N GLY A 425 -23.86 -3.35 -11.92
CA GLY A 425 -22.56 -3.99 -11.68
C GLY A 425 -21.44 -3.08 -11.17
N ILE A 426 -21.70 -1.80 -10.91
CA ILE A 426 -20.67 -0.80 -10.54
C ILE A 426 -20.22 -0.95 -9.08
N ALA A 427 -21.17 -1.10 -8.16
CA ALA A 427 -20.92 -1.08 -6.71
C ALA A 427 -21.62 -2.26 -6.03
N THR A 428 -21.23 -3.48 -6.39
CA THR A 428 -21.73 -4.74 -5.84
C THR A 428 -20.63 -5.79 -5.74
N GLN A 429 -20.79 -6.73 -4.80
CA GLN A 429 -19.94 -7.91 -4.66
C GLN A 429 -20.58 -9.17 -5.27
N ASP A 430 -21.82 -9.07 -5.75
CA ASP A 430 -22.52 -10.17 -6.42
C ASP A 430 -21.89 -10.43 -7.80
N PRO A 431 -21.34 -11.63 -8.07
CA PRO A 431 -20.71 -11.95 -9.35
C PRO A 431 -21.63 -11.82 -10.56
N GLU A 432 -22.93 -12.16 -10.43
CA GLU A 432 -23.91 -12.06 -11.50
C GLU A 432 -24.19 -10.59 -11.84
N LEU A 433 -24.36 -9.75 -10.83
CA LEU A 433 -24.55 -8.32 -11.03
C LEU A 433 -23.27 -7.65 -11.57
N ARG A 434 -22.07 -8.04 -11.10
CA ARG A 434 -20.78 -7.53 -11.61
C ARG A 434 -20.61 -7.77 -13.10
N ARG A 435 -21.05 -8.92 -13.64
CA ARG A 435 -21.03 -9.19 -15.10
C ARG A 435 -21.84 -8.20 -15.92
N ARG A 436 -22.80 -7.48 -15.31
CA ARG A 436 -23.63 -6.46 -15.97
C ARG A 436 -22.91 -5.11 -16.13
N PHE A 437 -21.70 -4.95 -15.58
CA PHE A 437 -20.94 -3.71 -15.71
C PHE A 437 -20.50 -3.49 -17.17
N ALA A 438 -21.07 -2.46 -17.79
CA ALA A 438 -20.81 -2.09 -19.18
C ALA A 438 -20.02 -0.77 -19.33
N GLY A 439 -19.56 -0.18 -18.22
CA GLY A 439 -18.81 1.07 -18.23
C GLY A 439 -17.42 0.88 -18.84
N LYS A 440 -16.96 1.85 -19.64
CA LYS A 440 -15.66 1.80 -20.31
C LYS A 440 -14.77 2.99 -19.93
N PRO A 441 -13.44 2.84 -19.85
CA PRO A 441 -12.52 3.94 -19.51
C PRO A 441 -12.71 5.18 -20.39
N GLU A 442 -13.04 5.00 -21.67
CA GLU A 442 -13.24 6.10 -22.63
C GLU A 442 -14.37 7.05 -22.21
N TYR A 443 -15.34 6.58 -21.43
CA TYR A 443 -16.45 7.42 -20.95
C TYR A 443 -15.95 8.45 -19.94
N ILE A 444 -15.09 8.02 -19.01
CA ILE A 444 -14.45 8.93 -18.04
C ILE A 444 -13.50 9.86 -18.76
N VAL A 445 -12.66 9.35 -19.67
CA VAL A 445 -11.71 10.15 -20.45
C VAL A 445 -12.45 11.26 -21.20
N ARG A 446 -13.53 10.91 -21.92
CA ARG A 446 -14.35 11.89 -22.66
C ARG A 446 -15.01 12.91 -21.74
N TYR A 447 -15.56 12.47 -20.60
CA TYR A 447 -16.13 13.37 -19.61
C TYR A 447 -15.08 14.38 -19.09
N MET A 448 -13.88 13.92 -18.73
CA MET A 448 -12.81 14.79 -18.26
C MET A 448 -12.32 15.75 -19.36
N PHE A 449 -12.29 15.32 -20.63
CA PHE A 449 -12.00 16.22 -21.75
C PHE A 449 -13.06 17.32 -21.91
N PHE A 450 -14.35 17.01 -21.75
CA PHE A 450 -15.41 18.02 -21.79
C PHE A 450 -15.28 19.03 -20.64
N VAL A 451 -15.03 18.55 -19.41
CA VAL A 451 -14.76 19.43 -18.26
C VAL A 451 -13.57 20.34 -18.55
N ALA A 452 -12.45 19.79 -19.04
CA ALA A 452 -11.25 20.55 -19.35
C ALA A 452 -11.47 21.58 -20.49
N GLU A 453 -12.25 21.24 -21.51
CA GLU A 453 -12.60 22.17 -22.58
C GLU A 453 -13.46 23.33 -22.06
N GLU A 454 -14.45 23.04 -21.22
CA GLU A 454 -15.28 24.07 -20.61
C GLU A 454 -14.45 24.99 -19.69
N VAL A 455 -13.53 24.43 -18.89
CA VAL A 455 -12.57 25.21 -18.09
C VAL A 455 -11.78 26.17 -18.98
N ARG A 456 -11.20 25.70 -20.10
CA ARG A 456 -10.44 26.55 -21.03
C ARG A 456 -11.30 27.68 -21.62
N ARG A 457 -12.56 27.40 -21.96
CA ARG A 457 -13.50 28.44 -22.45
C ARG A 457 -13.76 29.50 -21.38
N TRP A 458 -13.95 29.10 -20.13
CA TRP A 458 -14.12 30.03 -19.01
C TRP A 458 -12.85 30.83 -18.72
N MET A 459 -11.68 30.19 -18.72
CA MET A 459 -10.38 30.87 -18.58
C MET A 459 -10.21 31.98 -19.62
N ALA A 460 -10.48 31.67 -20.90
CA ALA A 460 -10.39 32.64 -21.98
C ALA A 460 -11.39 33.80 -21.80
N ARG A 461 -12.63 33.50 -21.41
CA ARG A 461 -13.67 34.53 -21.14
C ARG A 461 -13.32 35.46 -19.98
N LEU A 462 -12.67 34.92 -18.94
CA LEU A 462 -12.26 35.68 -17.76
C LEU A 462 -10.90 36.39 -17.95
N GLY A 463 -10.20 36.11 -19.06
CA GLY A 463 -8.94 36.78 -19.43
C GLY A 463 -7.70 36.18 -18.76
N PHE A 464 -7.74 34.90 -18.34
CA PHE A 464 -6.61 34.21 -17.74
C PHE A 464 -5.83 33.38 -18.75
N ARG A 465 -4.49 33.41 -18.67
CA ARG A 465 -3.60 32.64 -19.55
C ARG A 465 -3.24 31.28 -18.97
N THR A 466 -3.12 31.22 -17.66
CA THR A 466 -2.79 29.99 -16.93
C THR A 466 -3.84 29.73 -15.84
N PHE A 467 -3.99 28.46 -15.44
CA PHE A 467 -4.97 28.10 -14.41
C PHE A 467 -4.64 28.76 -13.06
N ASP A 468 -3.35 28.80 -12.73
CA ASP A 468 -2.79 29.35 -11.51
C ASP A 468 -3.10 30.84 -11.28
N GLU A 469 -3.33 31.61 -12.35
CA GLU A 469 -3.73 33.02 -12.25
C GLU A 469 -5.16 33.20 -11.71
N MET A 470 -6.01 32.17 -11.82
CA MET A 470 -7.38 32.20 -11.30
C MET A 470 -7.45 31.97 -9.79
N ILE A 471 -6.44 31.32 -9.22
CA ILE A 471 -6.54 30.78 -7.87
C ILE A 471 -6.71 31.91 -6.85
N GLY A 472 -7.83 31.89 -6.11
CA GLY A 472 -8.17 32.90 -5.11
C GLY A 472 -8.67 34.24 -5.68
N ARG A 473 -8.99 34.32 -6.99
CA ARG A 473 -9.51 35.52 -7.65
C ARG A 473 -11.03 35.67 -7.50
N VAL A 474 -11.50 35.75 -6.26
CA VAL A 474 -12.92 35.92 -5.93
C VAL A 474 -13.53 37.19 -6.53
N ASP A 475 -12.72 38.20 -6.85
CA ASP A 475 -13.10 39.42 -7.56
C ASP A 475 -13.69 39.17 -8.97
N ARG A 476 -13.48 37.98 -9.54
CA ARG A 476 -14.03 37.58 -10.85
C ARG A 476 -15.38 36.86 -10.75
N VAL A 477 -15.90 36.63 -9.54
CA VAL A 477 -17.20 35.97 -9.33
C VAL A 477 -18.32 37.01 -9.40
N ASN A 478 -19.24 36.87 -10.37
CA ASN A 478 -20.43 37.71 -10.44
C ASN A 478 -21.56 37.13 -9.55
N VAL A 479 -21.79 37.79 -8.41
CA VAL A 479 -22.78 37.39 -7.40
C VAL A 479 -24.13 38.13 -7.51
N GLN A 480 -24.24 39.13 -8.41
CA GLN A 480 -25.37 40.06 -8.46
C GLN A 480 -26.72 39.34 -8.64
N LYS A 481 -26.76 38.35 -9.54
CA LYS A 481 -27.97 37.55 -9.79
C LYS A 481 -28.42 36.77 -8.54
N GLY A 482 -27.46 36.31 -7.72
CA GLY A 482 -27.74 35.60 -6.48
C GLY A 482 -28.28 36.52 -5.39
N ILE A 483 -27.66 37.69 -5.21
CA ILE A 483 -28.08 38.70 -4.23
C ILE A 483 -29.47 39.27 -4.57
N ALA A 484 -29.76 39.47 -5.86
CA ALA A 484 -31.06 39.96 -6.32
C ALA A 484 -32.22 38.93 -6.15
N HIS A 485 -31.92 37.67 -5.83
CA HIS A 485 -32.93 36.64 -5.62
C HIS A 485 -33.70 36.88 -4.31
N TYR A 486 -35.03 36.79 -4.31
CA TYR A 486 -35.85 37.11 -3.13
C TYR A 486 -35.48 36.31 -1.87
N LYS A 487 -35.08 35.04 -2.01
CA LYS A 487 -34.62 34.20 -0.88
C LYS A 487 -33.28 34.64 -0.27
N ALA A 488 -32.53 35.50 -0.94
CA ALA A 488 -31.26 36.04 -0.45
C ALA A 488 -31.43 37.39 0.29
N GLN A 489 -32.64 37.96 0.31
CA GLN A 489 -32.90 39.21 1.02
C GLN A 489 -32.56 39.08 2.51
N GLY A 490 -31.73 40.00 3.02
CA GLY A 490 -31.26 40.00 4.40
C GLY A 490 -30.02 39.14 4.68
N LEU A 491 -29.49 38.41 3.68
CA LEU A 491 -28.23 37.66 3.81
C LEU A 491 -27.04 38.52 3.34
N ASP A 492 -25.96 38.53 4.13
CA ASP A 492 -24.69 39.16 3.78
C ASP A 492 -23.63 38.11 3.43
N PHE A 493 -23.21 38.08 2.16
CA PHE A 493 -22.17 37.19 1.66
C PHE A 493 -20.80 37.88 1.51
N SER A 494 -20.66 39.13 1.94
CA SER A 494 -19.42 39.92 1.81
C SER A 494 -18.20 39.20 2.40
N ARG A 495 -18.38 38.49 3.53
CA ARG A 495 -17.33 37.72 4.19
C ARG A 495 -16.90 36.47 3.41
N VAL A 496 -17.81 35.83 2.68
CA VAL A 496 -17.49 34.64 1.88
C VAL A 496 -16.62 35.04 0.68
N PHE A 497 -16.92 36.18 0.06
CA PHE A 497 -16.22 36.69 -1.11
C PHE A 497 -15.14 37.73 -0.77
N HIS A 498 -14.75 37.83 0.50
CA HIS A 498 -13.65 38.70 0.90
C HIS A 498 -12.34 38.17 0.31
N MET A 499 -11.63 39.05 -0.41
CA MET A 499 -10.30 38.76 -0.93
C MET A 499 -9.26 39.40 0.00
N PRO A 500 -8.48 38.63 0.76
CA PRO A 500 -7.43 39.21 1.59
C PRO A 500 -6.35 39.88 0.74
N ASP A 501 -5.78 40.95 1.29
CA ASP A 501 -4.65 41.62 0.69
C ASP A 501 -3.39 40.75 0.79
N VAL A 502 -2.63 40.70 -0.31
CA VAL A 502 -1.32 40.05 -0.35
C VAL A 502 -0.32 41.01 -0.97
N ASP A 503 0.88 41.03 -0.41
CA ASP A 503 2.03 41.77 -0.92
C ASP A 503 2.57 41.18 -2.24
N ASP A 504 2.46 39.86 -2.40
CA ASP A 504 2.79 39.15 -3.65
C ASP A 504 1.58 38.29 -4.10
N PRO A 505 1.07 38.48 -5.34
CA PRO A 505 0.03 37.63 -5.91
C PRO A 505 0.33 36.12 -5.87
N SER A 506 1.60 35.72 -5.84
CA SER A 506 2.01 34.31 -5.72
C SER A 506 1.56 33.67 -4.40
N ARG A 507 1.39 34.45 -3.32
CA ARG A 507 0.96 33.97 -2.00
C ARG A 507 -0.51 33.58 -1.90
N ARG A 508 -1.29 33.80 -2.96
CA ARG A 508 -2.67 33.30 -3.06
C ARG A 508 -2.74 31.80 -3.33
N ARG A 509 -1.61 31.19 -3.72
CA ARG A 509 -1.51 29.77 -4.06
C ARG A 509 -0.23 29.16 -3.53
N VAL A 510 -0.11 27.84 -3.66
CA VAL A 510 1.11 27.13 -3.30
C VAL A 510 2.24 27.50 -4.26
N SER A 511 3.40 27.85 -3.70
CA SER A 511 4.61 28.23 -4.44
C SER A 511 5.90 27.64 -3.86
N ARG A 512 5.88 27.16 -2.61
CA ARG A 512 7.00 26.48 -1.94
C ARG A 512 6.58 25.13 -1.36
N SER A 513 7.55 24.26 -1.14
CA SER A 513 7.37 23.00 -0.42
C SER A 513 7.40 23.21 1.10
N GLN A 514 6.81 22.26 1.84
CA GLN A 514 6.95 22.19 3.29
C GLN A 514 8.41 21.90 3.70
N VAL A 515 8.76 22.24 4.94
CA VAL A 515 10.09 21.98 5.50
C VAL A 515 10.23 20.48 5.81
N ASP A 516 11.40 19.90 5.52
CA ASP A 516 11.72 18.55 5.97
C ASP A 516 12.02 18.54 7.48
N LYS A 517 11.04 18.09 8.28
CA LYS A 517 11.19 17.94 9.74
C LYS A 517 11.89 16.64 10.15
N HIS A 518 12.27 15.79 9.17
CA HIS A 518 12.88 14.47 9.38
C HIS A 518 14.35 14.43 8.95
N ALA A 519 14.94 15.60 8.65
CA ALA A 519 16.34 15.71 8.23
C ALA A 519 17.29 15.06 9.25
N ASP A 520 17.05 15.28 10.54
CA ASP A 520 17.87 14.81 11.67
C ASP A 520 17.26 13.59 12.38
N HIS A 521 16.39 12.82 11.69
CA HIS A 521 15.70 11.69 12.31
C HIS A 521 16.71 10.58 12.72
N PRO A 522 16.63 10.02 13.95
CA PRO A 522 17.60 9.06 14.48
C PRO A 522 17.77 7.79 13.63
N ASP A 523 16.69 7.33 13.01
CA ASP A 523 16.74 6.17 12.10
C ASP A 523 17.74 6.31 10.95
N ARG A 524 18.09 7.54 10.50
CA ARG A 524 19.08 7.73 9.44
C ARG A 524 20.45 7.19 9.84
N ALA A 525 20.90 7.51 11.06
CA ALA A 525 22.15 6.99 11.60
C ALA A 525 22.08 5.48 11.91
N ILE A 526 20.90 4.98 12.28
CA ILE A 526 20.69 3.54 12.50
C ILE A 526 20.81 2.77 11.18
N LEU A 527 20.19 3.26 10.10
CA LEU A 527 20.20 2.66 8.77
C LEU A 527 21.61 2.47 8.21
N GLU A 528 22.52 3.41 8.48
CA GLU A 528 23.93 3.28 8.10
C GLU A 528 24.59 2.08 8.79
N LYS A 529 24.31 1.88 10.08
CA LYS A 529 24.89 0.80 10.89
C LYS A 529 24.28 -0.57 10.59
N VAL A 530 23.00 -0.64 10.21
CA VAL A 530 22.29 -1.90 9.92
C VAL A 530 22.20 -2.24 8.43
N ARG A 531 22.93 -1.53 7.57
CA ARG A 531 22.90 -1.72 6.11
C ARG A 531 23.18 -3.17 5.70
N SER A 532 24.17 -3.81 6.33
CA SER A 532 24.51 -5.22 6.07
C SER A 532 23.39 -6.18 6.49
N ALA A 533 22.67 -5.88 7.56
CA ALA A 533 21.50 -6.67 7.98
C ALA A 533 20.36 -6.58 6.96
N ILE A 534 20.11 -5.38 6.42
CA ILE A 534 19.09 -5.19 5.40
C ILE A 534 19.52 -5.82 4.06
N GLN A 535 20.79 -5.76 3.68
CA GLN A 535 21.27 -6.26 2.39
C GLN A 535 21.47 -7.78 2.37
N ASP A 536 22.10 -8.31 3.41
CA ASP A 536 22.60 -9.69 3.46
C ASP A 536 21.84 -10.56 4.47
N LYS A 537 20.83 -10.02 5.16
CA LYS A 537 20.06 -10.69 6.23
C LYS A 537 20.94 -11.19 7.39
N LYS A 538 22.09 -10.55 7.62
CA LYS A 538 22.99 -10.87 8.72
C LYS A 538 22.47 -10.28 10.04
N PRO A 539 22.41 -11.05 11.14
CA PRO A 539 22.01 -10.54 12.43
C PRO A 539 22.90 -9.38 12.91
N VAL A 540 22.29 -8.30 13.37
CA VAL A 540 22.98 -7.14 13.95
C VAL A 540 22.32 -6.75 15.26
N LYS A 541 23.14 -6.51 16.28
CA LYS A 541 22.72 -5.98 17.58
C LYS A 541 23.39 -4.64 17.84
N LEU A 542 22.63 -3.63 18.26
CA LEU A 542 23.16 -2.28 18.54
C LEU A 542 22.53 -1.69 19.78
N ASP A 543 23.33 -0.98 20.55
CA ASP A 543 22.87 -0.20 21.70
C ASP A 543 22.96 1.30 21.38
N GLN A 544 21.91 2.05 21.72
CA GLN A 544 21.79 3.48 21.40
C GLN A 544 21.13 4.23 22.58
N PRO A 545 21.54 5.45 22.91
CA PRO A 545 20.79 6.29 23.83
C PRO A 545 19.49 6.78 23.17
N ILE A 546 18.43 6.98 23.97
CA ILE A 546 17.18 7.60 23.50
C ILE A 546 16.74 8.74 24.43
N ARG A 547 16.06 9.73 23.84
CA ARG A 547 15.51 10.89 24.53
C ARG A 547 14.09 11.16 24.03
N ASN A 548 13.27 11.83 24.84
CA ASN A 548 11.86 12.09 24.55
C ASN A 548 11.62 12.90 23.26
N ILE A 549 12.64 13.59 22.73
CA ILE A 549 12.59 14.27 21.43
C ILE A 549 12.70 13.31 20.23
N HIS A 550 13.21 12.10 20.44
CA HIS A 550 13.36 11.07 19.40
C HIS A 550 12.01 10.37 19.18
N ARG A 551 11.22 10.95 18.28
CA ARG A 551 9.89 10.47 17.87
C ARG A 551 9.99 9.45 16.74
N ALA A 552 8.99 8.57 16.62
CA ALA A 552 8.81 7.62 15.50
C ALA A 552 10.04 6.73 15.19
N VAL A 553 10.87 6.44 16.21
CA VAL A 553 12.06 5.57 16.05
C VAL A 553 11.64 4.19 15.57
N GLY A 554 12.30 3.70 14.53
CA GLY A 554 12.02 2.42 13.87
C GLY A 554 11.12 2.52 12.64
N ALA A 555 10.43 3.64 12.41
CA ALA A 555 9.51 3.80 11.28
C ALA A 555 10.24 3.87 9.93
N THR A 556 11.32 4.65 9.84
CA THR A 556 12.11 4.78 8.60
C THR A 556 12.95 3.53 8.34
N LEU A 557 13.44 2.87 9.40
CA LEU A 557 14.04 1.54 9.29
C LEU A 557 13.05 0.55 8.67
N SER A 558 11.81 0.55 9.16
CA SER A 558 10.77 -0.37 8.71
C SER A 558 10.32 -0.09 7.28
N TYR A 559 10.32 1.18 6.86
CA TYR A 559 10.13 1.56 5.46
C TYR A 559 11.14 0.89 4.53
N GLU A 560 12.43 0.96 4.86
CA GLU A 560 13.49 0.37 4.03
C GLU A 560 13.39 -1.15 3.96
N VAL A 561 13.03 -1.80 5.08
CA VAL A 561 12.76 -3.24 5.12
C VAL A 561 11.57 -3.59 4.23
N ALA A 562 10.44 -2.89 4.39
CA ALA A 562 9.21 -3.16 3.64
C ALA A 562 9.35 -2.87 2.14
N ARG A 563 10.05 -1.80 1.76
CA ARG A 563 10.32 -1.44 0.36
C ARG A 563 11.08 -2.55 -0.37
N ARG A 564 11.97 -3.26 0.33
CA ARG A 564 12.82 -4.30 -0.24
C ARG A 564 12.21 -5.71 -0.15
N TYR A 565 11.53 -6.02 0.95
CA TYR A 565 11.08 -7.38 1.26
C TYR A 565 9.56 -7.52 1.37
N GLY A 566 8.81 -6.44 1.17
CA GLY A 566 7.36 -6.42 1.31
C GLY A 566 6.87 -6.72 2.72
N SER A 567 5.62 -7.19 2.83
CA SER A 567 5.00 -7.59 4.10
C SER A 567 5.72 -8.70 4.87
N PRO A 568 6.38 -9.71 4.25
CA PRO A 568 7.14 -10.73 4.99
C PRO A 568 8.32 -10.18 5.79
N GLY A 569 8.96 -9.09 5.33
CA GLY A 569 10.08 -8.45 6.02
C GLY A 569 11.34 -9.32 6.11
N LEU A 570 12.09 -9.17 7.20
CA LEU A 570 13.30 -9.94 7.50
C LEU A 570 13.00 -11.15 8.40
N PRO A 571 13.88 -12.17 8.43
CA PRO A 571 13.82 -13.23 9.44
C PRO A 571 13.82 -12.67 10.88
N ASP A 572 13.17 -13.35 11.82
CA ASP A 572 13.15 -12.91 13.23
C ASP A 572 14.57 -12.79 13.81
N GLY A 573 14.82 -11.77 14.63
CA GLY A 573 16.12 -11.51 15.23
C GLY A 573 17.21 -10.98 14.28
N THR A 574 16.87 -10.59 13.04
CA THR A 574 17.85 -10.03 12.10
C THR A 574 18.39 -8.67 12.57
N ILE A 575 17.53 -7.80 13.12
CA ILE A 575 17.93 -6.51 13.67
C ILE A 575 17.41 -6.41 15.10
N GLU A 576 18.31 -6.29 16.07
CA GLU A 576 17.97 -6.06 17.48
C GLU A 576 18.60 -4.74 17.94
N LEU A 577 17.75 -3.79 18.35
CA LEU A 577 18.19 -2.47 18.79
C LEU A 577 17.79 -2.28 20.25
N THR A 578 18.76 -2.06 21.12
CA THR A 578 18.54 -1.70 22.53
C THR A 578 18.65 -0.19 22.69
N PHE A 579 17.65 0.41 23.33
CA PHE A 579 17.61 1.81 23.67
C PHE A 579 17.57 1.99 25.17
N CYS A 580 18.37 2.92 25.70
CA CYS A 580 18.36 3.29 27.11
C CYS A 580 17.94 4.76 27.27
N GLY A 581 16.93 5.02 28.10
CA GLY A 581 16.36 6.35 28.37
C GLY A 581 14.87 6.47 28.03
N SER A 582 14.38 7.70 27.90
CA SER A 582 12.97 7.98 27.63
C SER A 582 12.70 8.09 26.13
N ALA A 583 11.82 7.28 25.56
CA ALA A 583 11.44 7.35 24.15
C ALA A 583 10.37 8.43 23.89
N GLY A 584 10.47 9.11 22.74
CA GLY A 584 9.46 10.06 22.30
C GLY A 584 8.18 9.37 21.79
N GLN A 585 7.22 10.18 21.34
CA GLN A 585 5.96 9.69 20.79
C GLN A 585 6.18 8.74 19.60
N SER A 586 5.34 7.72 19.48
CA SER A 586 5.32 6.78 18.37
C SER A 586 6.56 5.87 18.27
N PHE A 587 7.23 5.56 19.39
CA PHE A 587 8.33 4.59 19.40
C PHE A 587 7.88 3.23 18.83
N GLY A 588 8.62 2.72 17.83
CA GLY A 588 8.28 1.48 17.14
C GLY A 588 7.02 1.55 16.27
N ALA A 589 6.59 2.75 15.85
CA ALA A 589 5.47 2.89 14.94
C ALA A 589 5.76 2.21 13.59
N PHE A 590 4.76 1.47 13.09
CA PHE A 590 4.81 0.72 11.83
C PHE A 590 5.99 -0.25 11.72
N LEU A 591 6.45 -0.83 12.85
CA LEU A 591 7.61 -1.71 12.84
C LEU A 591 7.43 -2.90 11.86
N ALA A 592 8.48 -3.21 11.10
CA ALA A 592 8.51 -4.32 10.16
C ALA A 592 8.93 -5.64 10.84
N ALA A 593 8.57 -6.77 10.20
CA ALA A 593 9.02 -8.09 10.62
C ALA A 593 10.55 -8.24 10.54
N GLY A 594 11.11 -8.94 11.54
CA GLY A 594 12.55 -9.16 11.69
C GLY A 594 13.31 -8.06 12.44
N VAL A 595 12.61 -6.99 12.87
CA VAL A 595 13.16 -5.94 13.73
C VAL A 595 12.66 -6.13 15.17
N THR A 596 13.59 -6.11 16.12
CA THR A 596 13.32 -6.14 17.56
C THR A 596 13.81 -4.83 18.17
N LEU A 597 12.92 -4.09 18.82
CA LEU A 597 13.25 -2.89 19.59
C LEU A 597 13.11 -3.20 21.08
N ARG A 598 14.20 -3.07 21.83
CA ARG A 598 14.23 -3.16 23.28
C ARG A 598 14.43 -1.77 23.86
N LEU A 599 13.57 -1.36 24.78
CA LEU A 599 13.65 -0.08 25.49
C LEU A 599 13.83 -0.36 26.98
N ILE A 600 14.95 0.08 27.54
CA ILE A 600 15.22 0.10 28.97
C ILE A 600 14.92 1.52 29.45
N GLY A 601 13.73 1.71 30.02
CA GLY A 601 13.14 3.03 30.31
C GLY A 601 11.66 3.08 29.95
N GLU A 602 11.18 4.30 29.73
CA GLU A 602 9.78 4.62 29.48
C GLU A 602 9.55 5.20 28.07
N SER A 603 8.31 5.12 27.58
CA SER A 603 7.90 5.69 26.30
C SER A 603 6.70 6.61 26.45
N ASN A 604 6.67 7.67 25.66
CA ASN A 604 5.49 8.51 25.48
C ASN A 604 4.37 7.76 24.70
N ASP A 605 3.29 8.47 24.40
CA ASP A 605 2.10 7.99 23.68
C ASP A 605 2.44 7.33 22.33
N TYR A 606 1.50 6.50 21.86
CA TYR A 606 1.50 5.87 20.54
C TYR A 606 2.58 4.79 20.30
N LEU A 607 3.16 4.23 21.36
CA LEU A 607 4.11 3.12 21.22
C LEU A 607 3.51 1.98 20.38
N GLY A 608 4.26 1.50 19.39
CA GLY A 608 3.84 0.42 18.50
C GLY A 608 2.61 0.74 17.64
N LYS A 609 2.28 2.02 17.43
CA LYS A 609 1.19 2.44 16.54
C LYS A 609 1.34 1.83 15.14
N GLY A 610 0.30 1.15 14.66
CA GLY A 610 0.34 0.48 13.36
C GLY A 610 1.37 -0.65 13.23
N LEU A 611 1.79 -1.27 14.35
CA LEU A 611 2.77 -2.37 14.34
C LEU A 611 2.42 -3.40 13.27
N SER A 612 3.33 -3.58 12.31
CA SER A 612 3.10 -4.41 11.11
C SER A 612 3.93 -5.71 11.15
N GLY A 613 4.73 -5.89 12.19
CA GLY A 613 5.58 -7.03 12.46
C GLY A 613 6.60 -6.66 13.53
N GLY A 614 7.52 -7.60 13.77
CA GLY A 614 8.62 -7.38 14.70
C GLY A 614 8.18 -7.48 16.16
N ARG A 615 9.08 -7.08 17.06
CA ARG A 615 8.91 -7.19 18.50
C ARG A 615 9.32 -5.91 19.19
N ILE A 616 8.49 -5.42 20.10
CA ILE A 616 8.82 -4.31 21.00
C ILE A 616 8.85 -4.83 22.43
N ILE A 617 9.93 -4.54 23.15
CA ILE A 617 10.11 -4.87 24.57
C ILE A 617 10.34 -3.57 25.32
N VAL A 618 9.58 -3.33 26.38
CA VAL A 618 9.81 -2.21 27.31
C VAL A 618 10.08 -2.77 28.69
N GLN A 619 11.22 -2.40 29.25
CA GLN A 619 11.74 -2.88 30.52
C GLN A 619 11.93 -1.72 31.48
N LYS A 620 11.55 -1.92 32.73
CA LYS A 620 11.93 -1.05 33.82
C LYS A 620 13.47 -1.00 33.92
N PRO A 621 14.08 0.19 34.08
CA PRO A 621 15.51 0.29 34.36
C PRO A 621 15.89 -0.46 35.63
N PRO A 622 17.02 -1.20 35.66
CA PRO A 622 17.45 -1.95 36.85
C PRO A 622 17.58 -1.10 38.12
N GLU A 623 17.96 0.17 37.98
CA GLU A 623 18.13 1.16 39.05
C GLU A 623 16.82 1.76 39.57
N ALA A 624 15.69 1.54 38.88
CA ALA A 624 14.43 2.15 39.26
C ALA A 624 13.84 1.52 40.53
N THR A 625 13.37 2.36 41.45
CA THR A 625 12.84 1.92 42.76
C THR A 625 11.33 1.69 42.78
N TYR A 626 10.60 2.14 41.75
CA TYR A 626 9.15 2.00 41.67
C TYR A 626 8.71 0.58 41.32
N ILE A 627 7.47 0.24 41.66
CA ILE A 627 6.86 -1.06 41.33
C ILE A 627 6.28 -0.98 39.92
N ALA A 628 6.82 -1.75 38.97
CA ALA A 628 6.48 -1.67 37.55
C ALA A 628 4.96 -1.79 37.29
N HIS A 629 4.32 -2.85 37.78
CA HIS A 629 2.88 -3.11 37.58
C HIS A 629 1.92 -2.10 38.25
N ARG A 630 2.43 -1.06 38.92
CA ARG A 630 1.64 0.03 39.53
C ARG A 630 1.97 1.41 38.95
N ASN A 631 2.81 1.47 37.93
CA ASN A 631 3.27 2.72 37.35
C ASN A 631 3.13 2.68 35.83
N ILE A 632 2.65 3.79 35.26
CA ILE A 632 2.54 3.96 33.81
C ILE A 632 3.94 4.20 33.25
N ILE A 633 4.41 3.28 32.41
CA ILE A 633 5.72 3.34 31.76
C ILE A 633 5.63 3.52 30.24
N VAL A 634 4.45 3.27 29.66
CA VAL A 634 4.14 3.58 28.27
C VAL A 634 2.86 4.41 28.25
N GLY A 635 2.85 5.46 27.43
CA GLY A 635 1.76 6.43 27.39
C GLY A 635 0.42 5.87 26.85
N ASN A 636 -0.39 6.77 26.30
CA ASN A 636 -1.74 6.47 25.81
C ASN A 636 -1.73 5.92 24.38
N THR A 637 -2.84 5.27 24.00
CA THR A 637 -3.12 4.87 22.61
C THR A 637 -2.04 3.94 22.01
N VAL A 638 -1.50 3.06 22.85
CA VAL A 638 -0.49 2.06 22.51
C VAL A 638 -1.07 1.00 21.58
N LEU A 639 -0.32 0.57 20.56
CA LEU A 639 -0.74 -0.40 19.53
C LEU A 639 -1.94 0.02 18.68
N TYR A 640 -2.25 1.32 18.59
CA TYR A 640 -3.39 1.78 17.80
C TYR A 640 -3.31 1.31 16.34
N GLY A 641 -4.31 0.55 15.89
CA GLY A 641 -4.38 0.06 14.52
C GLY A 641 -3.37 -1.04 14.17
N ALA A 642 -2.70 -1.64 15.15
CA ALA A 642 -1.67 -2.62 14.92
C ALA A 642 -2.21 -3.93 14.28
N THR A 643 -1.43 -4.54 13.38
CA THR A 643 -1.87 -5.67 12.54
C THR A 643 -1.11 -6.96 12.79
N ARG A 644 0.16 -6.89 13.19
CA ARG A 644 0.98 -8.08 13.45
C ARG A 644 2.21 -7.71 14.29
N GLY A 645 2.70 -8.65 15.07
CA GLY A 645 3.92 -8.49 15.88
C GLY A 645 3.71 -8.88 17.34
N GLU A 646 4.70 -8.58 18.16
CA GLU A 646 4.69 -8.86 19.60
C GLU A 646 5.04 -7.59 20.41
N LEU A 647 4.36 -7.39 21.54
CA LEU A 647 4.67 -6.33 22.51
C LEU A 647 4.76 -6.91 23.93
N PHE A 648 5.84 -6.62 24.65
CA PHE A 648 6.01 -6.98 26.06
C PHE A 648 6.37 -5.74 26.88
N VAL A 649 5.53 -5.38 27.86
CA VAL A 649 5.68 -4.15 28.65
C VAL A 649 5.75 -4.49 30.14
N ASN A 650 6.92 -4.34 30.74
CA ASN A 650 7.13 -4.51 32.18
C ASN A 650 6.73 -3.25 32.95
N GLY A 651 5.41 -3.05 33.01
CA GLY A 651 4.74 -1.98 33.75
C GLY A 651 3.36 -1.68 33.15
N MET A 652 2.72 -0.59 33.58
CA MET A 652 1.40 -0.23 33.10
C MET A 652 1.45 0.60 31.81
N ALA A 653 0.45 0.42 30.97
CA ALA A 653 0.13 1.34 29.88
C ALA A 653 -0.90 2.38 30.33
N GLY A 654 -0.88 3.55 29.69
CA GLY A 654 -1.91 4.56 29.84
C GLY A 654 -3.27 4.12 29.29
N GLU A 655 -4.11 5.09 28.97
CA GLU A 655 -5.44 4.84 28.44
C GLU A 655 -5.39 4.33 27.00
N ARG A 656 -6.46 3.64 26.57
CA ARG A 656 -6.65 3.18 25.19
C ARG A 656 -5.54 2.26 24.70
N PHE A 657 -5.13 1.32 25.55
CA PHE A 657 -4.22 0.27 25.15
C PHE A 657 -4.87 -0.68 24.12
N ALA A 658 -4.16 -0.99 23.03
CA ALA A 658 -4.57 -1.94 21.99
C ALA A 658 -5.88 -1.60 21.27
N VAL A 659 -6.20 -0.31 21.14
CA VAL A 659 -7.38 0.12 20.38
C VAL A 659 -7.22 -0.26 18.91
N ARG A 660 -8.19 -0.98 18.37
CA ARG A 660 -8.10 -1.60 17.04
C ARG A 660 -6.78 -2.37 16.87
N ASN A 661 -6.41 -3.18 17.87
CA ASN A 661 -5.49 -4.28 17.63
C ASN A 661 -6.20 -5.31 16.72
N SER A 662 -5.49 -5.81 15.72
CA SER A 662 -6.02 -6.73 14.72
C SER A 662 -5.18 -7.99 14.53
N GLY A 663 -4.05 -8.11 15.24
CA GLY A 663 -3.21 -9.31 15.14
C GLY A 663 -1.93 -9.30 15.97
N VAL A 664 -1.68 -8.26 16.77
CA VAL A 664 -0.55 -8.23 17.70
C VAL A 664 -0.84 -9.11 18.91
N THR A 665 0.19 -9.82 19.36
CA THR A 665 0.19 -10.47 20.67
C THR A 665 0.89 -9.58 21.68
N ALA A 666 0.19 -9.12 22.71
CA ALA A 666 0.71 -8.19 23.70
C ALA A 666 0.58 -8.72 25.13
N VAL A 667 1.60 -8.51 25.95
CA VAL A 667 1.55 -8.77 27.40
C VAL A 667 2.00 -7.52 28.15
N VAL A 668 1.14 -7.04 29.05
CA VAL A 668 1.31 -5.79 29.80
C VAL A 668 0.94 -6.00 31.27
N GLU A 669 1.56 -5.28 32.19
CA GLU A 669 1.34 -5.48 33.63
C GLU A 669 0.16 -4.70 34.21
N GLY A 670 -0.47 -3.84 33.41
CA GLY A 670 -1.70 -3.12 33.73
C GLY A 670 -2.06 -2.14 32.63
N VAL A 671 -3.31 -1.72 32.55
CA VAL A 671 -3.79 -0.77 31.53
C VAL A 671 -4.74 0.24 32.15
N GLY A 672 -4.71 1.47 31.66
CA GLY A 672 -5.71 2.49 32.00
C GLY A 672 -7.08 2.23 31.39
N ASP A 673 -7.90 3.28 31.32
CA ASP A 673 -9.26 3.20 30.79
C ASP A 673 -9.30 2.80 29.32
N HIS A 674 -10.39 2.16 28.91
CA HIS A 674 -10.68 1.81 27.52
C HIS A 674 -9.67 0.85 26.86
N GLY A 675 -9.10 -0.07 27.64
CA GLY A 675 -8.27 -1.14 27.09
C GLY A 675 -9.04 -2.01 26.08
N CYS A 676 -8.38 -2.40 24.98
CA CYS A 676 -8.92 -3.25 23.91
C CYS A 676 -10.18 -2.70 23.19
N GLU A 677 -10.42 -1.38 23.24
CA GLU A 677 -11.51 -0.74 22.52
C GLU A 677 -11.44 -1.03 21.00
N TYR A 678 -12.56 -1.39 20.37
CA TYR A 678 -12.63 -1.69 18.94
C TYR A 678 -11.62 -2.73 18.44
N MET A 679 -11.08 -3.59 19.32
CA MET A 679 -10.15 -4.65 18.92
C MET A 679 -10.87 -5.64 17.97
N THR A 680 -10.20 -6.00 16.88
CA THR A 680 -10.75 -6.84 15.80
C THR A 680 -9.98 -8.14 15.60
N GLY A 681 -8.92 -8.37 16.39
CA GLY A 681 -8.04 -9.53 16.29
C GLY A 681 -6.82 -9.40 17.19
N GLY A 682 -6.00 -10.44 17.26
CA GLY A 682 -4.82 -10.49 18.13
C GLY A 682 -5.11 -11.08 19.51
N CYS A 683 -4.13 -10.99 20.40
CA CYS A 683 -4.19 -11.54 21.76
C CYS A 683 -3.59 -10.55 22.74
N VAL A 684 -4.32 -10.18 23.79
CA VAL A 684 -3.83 -9.28 24.85
C VAL A 684 -3.85 -10.02 26.18
N VAL A 685 -2.77 -9.92 26.95
CA VAL A 685 -2.71 -10.44 28.32
C VAL A 685 -2.39 -9.28 29.26
N VAL A 686 -3.26 -9.04 30.24
CA VAL A 686 -3.08 -8.03 31.29
C VAL A 686 -2.81 -8.73 32.62
N LEU A 687 -1.62 -8.49 33.19
CA LEU A 687 -1.14 -9.14 34.41
C LEU A 687 -1.42 -8.35 35.71
N GLY A 688 -2.23 -7.29 35.62
CA GLY A 688 -2.59 -6.43 36.74
C GLY A 688 -3.87 -5.65 36.46
N GLU A 689 -3.95 -4.44 36.99
CA GLU A 689 -5.19 -3.65 36.99
C GLU A 689 -5.61 -3.19 35.59
N THR A 690 -6.92 -3.02 35.41
CA THR A 690 -7.56 -2.49 34.20
C THR A 690 -8.42 -1.30 34.56
N GLY A 691 -8.45 -0.26 33.72
CA GLY A 691 -9.42 0.83 33.83
C GLY A 691 -10.82 0.46 33.37
N CYS A 692 -11.72 1.44 33.34
CA CYS A 692 -13.12 1.27 32.97
C CYS A 692 -13.34 1.11 31.46
N ASN A 693 -14.54 0.66 31.09
CA ASN A 693 -15.00 0.49 29.71
C ASN A 693 -14.07 -0.37 28.84
N PHE A 694 -13.48 -1.41 29.44
CA PHE A 694 -12.62 -2.38 28.75
C PHE A 694 -13.41 -3.12 27.67
N ALA A 695 -12.79 -3.41 26.53
CA ALA A 695 -13.34 -4.12 25.38
C ALA A 695 -14.58 -3.49 24.72
N ALA A 696 -14.84 -2.20 24.94
CA ALA A 696 -15.95 -1.51 24.26
C ALA A 696 -15.80 -1.57 22.73
N GLY A 697 -16.85 -2.02 22.04
CA GLY A 697 -16.82 -2.21 20.59
C GLY A 697 -15.88 -3.30 20.08
N MET A 698 -15.32 -4.13 20.96
CA MET A 698 -14.46 -5.26 20.58
C MET A 698 -15.26 -6.27 19.77
N SER A 699 -14.79 -6.55 18.55
CA SER A 699 -15.48 -7.41 17.57
C SER A 699 -14.68 -8.65 17.21
N GLY A 700 -13.38 -8.70 17.52
CA GLY A 700 -12.56 -9.90 17.35
C GLY A 700 -11.32 -9.94 18.23
N GLY A 701 -10.67 -11.10 18.28
CA GLY A 701 -9.50 -11.35 19.12
C GLY A 701 -9.86 -11.88 20.51
N ILE A 702 -8.84 -12.04 21.36
CA ILE A 702 -8.99 -12.56 22.73
C ILE A 702 -8.19 -11.68 23.68
N ALA A 703 -8.75 -11.35 24.84
CA ALA A 703 -8.00 -10.77 25.95
C ALA A 703 -8.07 -11.67 27.20
N TYR A 704 -6.95 -11.82 27.90
CA TYR A 704 -6.89 -12.48 29.21
C TYR A 704 -6.53 -11.42 30.25
N VAL A 705 -7.35 -11.28 31.29
CA VAL A 705 -7.16 -10.28 32.35
C VAL A 705 -7.07 -10.99 33.69
N LEU A 706 -6.03 -10.69 34.46
CA LEU A 706 -5.91 -11.17 35.83
C LEU A 706 -6.84 -10.36 36.75
N ALA A 707 -8.03 -10.89 37.06
CA ALA A 707 -9.01 -10.23 37.90
C ALA A 707 -8.80 -10.56 39.38
N GLU A 708 -7.94 -9.81 40.07
CA GLU A 708 -7.64 -10.06 41.48
C GLU A 708 -8.80 -9.71 42.43
N MET A 709 -9.63 -8.71 42.08
CA MET A 709 -10.68 -8.16 42.97
C MET A 709 -12.12 -8.54 42.62
N GLN A 710 -12.39 -9.51 41.72
CA GLN A 710 -13.76 -9.87 41.26
C GLN A 710 -14.64 -8.69 40.78
N LEU A 711 -14.05 -7.54 40.45
CA LEU A 711 -14.77 -6.34 39.97
C LEU A 711 -14.69 -6.15 38.44
N PHE A 712 -14.01 -7.05 37.72
CA PHE A 712 -13.70 -6.84 36.31
C PHE A 712 -14.94 -6.78 35.41
N ASP A 713 -16.02 -7.48 35.78
CA ASP A 713 -17.32 -7.41 35.12
C ASP A 713 -17.93 -5.99 35.14
N THR A 714 -17.69 -5.21 36.20
CA THR A 714 -18.13 -3.80 36.29
C THR A 714 -17.26 -2.84 35.46
N LEU A 715 -16.03 -3.26 35.12
CA LEU A 715 -15.08 -2.47 34.34
C LEU A 715 -15.11 -2.83 32.85
N CYS A 716 -15.68 -3.97 32.49
CA CYS A 716 -15.79 -4.45 31.11
C CYS A 716 -17.12 -4.01 30.50
N ASN A 717 -17.08 -3.53 29.26
CA ASN A 717 -18.28 -3.31 28.46
C ASN A 717 -18.74 -4.65 27.88
N LEU A 718 -19.95 -5.09 28.24
CA LEU A 718 -20.49 -6.41 27.91
C LEU A 718 -21.44 -6.40 26.69
N ASP A 719 -21.54 -5.27 25.97
CA ASP A 719 -22.50 -5.13 24.86
C ASP A 719 -22.21 -6.10 23.69
N MET A 720 -20.94 -6.45 23.47
CA MET A 720 -20.48 -7.27 22.33
C MET A 720 -19.60 -8.45 22.72
N VAL A 721 -19.26 -8.59 24.00
CA VAL A 721 -18.31 -9.58 24.50
C VAL A 721 -18.87 -10.37 25.67
N ASP A 722 -18.40 -11.60 25.81
CA ASP A 722 -18.64 -12.44 26.97
C ASP A 722 -17.36 -12.58 27.80
N LEU A 723 -17.58 -12.85 29.09
CA LEU A 723 -16.53 -13.17 30.04
C LEU A 723 -16.57 -14.67 30.37
N GLU A 724 -15.45 -15.34 30.19
CA GLU A 724 -15.27 -16.77 30.50
C GLU A 724 -14.14 -16.95 31.52
N THR A 725 -14.25 -17.95 32.39
CA THR A 725 -13.09 -18.40 33.18
C THR A 725 -12.12 -19.19 32.31
N VAL A 726 -10.82 -19.13 32.60
CA VAL A 726 -9.80 -19.90 31.87
C VAL A 726 -9.76 -21.34 32.39
N TRP A 727 -10.64 -22.20 31.87
CA TRP A 727 -10.71 -23.61 32.27
C TRP A 727 -10.21 -24.59 31.19
N GLN A 728 -10.25 -24.21 29.91
CA GLN A 728 -9.78 -25.07 28.81
C GLN A 728 -8.24 -25.18 28.80
N GLU A 729 -7.73 -26.40 28.64
CA GLU A 729 -6.27 -26.66 28.62
C GLU A 729 -5.54 -25.90 27.50
N ALA A 730 -6.18 -25.70 26.35
CA ALA A 730 -5.63 -24.91 25.26
C ALA A 730 -5.43 -23.43 25.65
N ASP A 731 -6.40 -22.84 26.35
CA ASP A 731 -6.32 -21.46 26.85
C ASP A 731 -5.26 -21.34 27.97
N LYS A 732 -5.22 -22.31 28.90
CA LYS A 732 -4.19 -22.36 29.96
C LYS A 732 -2.78 -22.44 29.38
N GLY A 733 -2.55 -23.35 28.42
CA GLY A 733 -1.26 -23.52 27.76
C GLY A 733 -0.83 -22.27 26.98
N ARG A 734 -1.77 -21.64 26.25
CA ARG A 734 -1.51 -20.38 25.54
C ARG A 734 -1.14 -19.26 26.52
N LEU A 735 -1.94 -19.05 27.56
CA LEU A 735 -1.72 -18.01 28.56
C LEU A 735 -0.37 -18.17 29.25
N ARG A 736 -0.07 -19.38 29.73
CA ARG A 736 1.21 -19.70 30.38
C ARG A 736 2.41 -19.38 29.49
N LYS A 737 2.37 -19.81 28.22
CA LYS A 737 3.44 -19.53 27.24
C LYS A 737 3.64 -18.04 26.99
N LEU A 738 2.57 -17.24 26.99
CA LEU A 738 2.68 -15.79 26.82
C LEU A 738 3.32 -15.11 28.04
N ILE A 739 3.00 -15.58 29.25
CA ILE A 739 3.59 -15.08 30.49
C ILE A 739 5.06 -15.50 30.59
N GLU A 740 5.41 -16.73 30.22
CA GLU A 740 6.80 -17.21 30.13
C GLU A 740 7.62 -16.39 29.13
N LYS A 741 7.05 -16.09 27.95
CA LYS A 741 7.66 -15.18 26.98
C LYS A 741 7.85 -13.78 27.56
N HIS A 742 6.84 -13.26 28.25
CA HIS A 742 6.94 -11.95 28.88
C HIS A 742 8.09 -11.92 29.90
N LEU A 743 8.15 -12.89 30.81
CA LEU A 743 9.26 -13.03 31.76
C LEU A 743 10.62 -13.13 31.06
N HIS A 744 10.73 -13.95 30.02
CA HIS A 744 11.97 -14.09 29.24
C HIS A 744 12.44 -12.78 28.63
N TRP A 745 11.52 -12.01 28.04
CA TRP A 745 11.88 -10.78 27.33
C TRP A 745 12.09 -9.60 28.28
N THR A 746 11.34 -9.51 29.36
CA THR A 746 11.31 -8.31 30.22
C THR A 746 12.01 -8.48 31.57
N GLY A 747 12.16 -9.71 32.07
CA GLY A 747 12.59 -9.95 33.45
C GLY A 747 11.53 -9.59 34.50
N SER A 748 10.25 -9.55 34.12
CA SER A 748 9.14 -9.13 34.98
C SER A 748 9.00 -9.97 36.25
N GLU A 749 9.21 -9.34 37.41
CA GLU A 749 8.92 -9.91 38.73
C GLU A 749 7.45 -10.32 38.87
N ARG A 750 6.53 -9.58 38.23
CA ARG A 750 5.09 -9.87 38.26
C ARG A 750 4.78 -11.17 37.50
N ALA A 751 5.35 -11.36 36.32
CA ALA A 751 5.18 -12.59 35.55
C ALA A 751 5.81 -13.80 36.27
N GLU A 752 6.99 -13.63 36.87
CA GLU A 752 7.61 -14.67 37.70
C GLU A 752 6.72 -15.06 38.88
N TRP A 753 6.18 -14.07 39.61
CA TRP A 753 5.26 -14.30 40.73
C TRP A 753 4.02 -15.08 40.32
N ILE A 754 3.45 -14.78 39.14
CA ILE A 754 2.27 -15.49 38.59
C ILE A 754 2.63 -16.94 38.24
N LEU A 755 3.76 -17.17 37.55
CA LEU A 755 4.18 -18.50 37.12
C LEU A 755 4.51 -19.42 38.31
N GLN A 756 5.13 -18.89 39.36
CA GLN A 756 5.39 -19.64 40.59
C GLN A 756 4.11 -20.05 41.33
N ARG A 757 3.00 -19.34 41.12
CA ARG A 757 1.69 -19.55 41.77
C ARG A 757 0.60 -19.98 40.80
N TRP A 758 0.99 -20.53 39.65
CA TRP A 758 0.11 -20.80 38.52
C TRP A 758 -1.20 -21.50 38.90
N GLU A 759 -1.13 -22.60 39.63
CA GLU A 759 -2.31 -23.39 40.04
C GLU A 759 -3.33 -22.58 40.85
N SER A 760 -2.88 -21.59 41.61
CA SER A 760 -3.75 -20.75 42.45
C SER A 760 -4.29 -19.50 41.72
N LEU A 761 -3.64 -19.08 40.64
CA LEU A 761 -3.96 -17.84 39.93
C LEU A 761 -4.63 -18.05 38.58
N VAL A 762 -4.43 -19.19 37.91
CA VAL A 762 -5.02 -19.46 36.59
C VAL A 762 -6.54 -19.33 36.59
N GLY A 763 -7.20 -19.77 37.67
CA GLY A 763 -8.66 -19.63 37.83
C GLY A 763 -9.15 -18.18 38.06
N ARG A 764 -8.25 -17.23 38.31
CA ARG A 764 -8.56 -15.79 38.45
C ARG A 764 -8.41 -15.03 37.15
N PHE A 765 -7.90 -15.66 36.10
CA PHE A 765 -7.92 -15.05 34.78
C PHE A 765 -9.31 -15.12 34.18
N VAL A 766 -9.76 -13.96 33.69
CA VAL A 766 -10.96 -13.81 32.89
C VAL A 766 -10.54 -13.70 31.43
N LYS A 767 -11.17 -14.52 30.59
CA LYS A 767 -11.06 -14.46 29.14
C LYS A 767 -12.21 -13.61 28.60
N VAL A 768 -11.86 -12.56 27.89
CA VAL A 768 -12.79 -11.70 27.15
C VAL A 768 -12.80 -12.13 25.70
N ILE A 769 -13.97 -12.49 25.18
CA ILE A 769 -14.13 -12.91 23.79
C ILE A 769 -15.42 -12.32 23.17
N PRO A 770 -15.36 -11.75 21.96
CA PRO A 770 -16.55 -11.24 21.28
C PRO A 770 -17.50 -12.35 20.84
N ILE A 771 -18.80 -12.12 20.98
CA ILE A 771 -19.86 -13.10 20.67
C ILE A 771 -19.83 -13.49 19.19
N ASP A 772 -19.84 -12.50 18.29
CA ASP A 772 -19.79 -12.71 16.84
C ASP A 772 -18.51 -13.42 16.40
N TYR A 773 -17.38 -13.13 17.06
CA TYR A 773 -16.11 -13.78 16.78
C TYR A 773 -16.12 -15.25 17.19
N ARG A 774 -16.69 -15.57 18.35
CA ARG A 774 -16.88 -16.97 18.79
C ARG A 774 -17.69 -17.75 17.76
N GLN A 775 -18.83 -17.19 17.33
CA GLN A 775 -19.69 -17.83 16.32
C GLN A 775 -18.97 -18.01 14.97
N ALA A 776 -18.16 -17.03 14.55
CA ALA A 776 -17.36 -17.13 13.34
C ALA A 776 -16.30 -18.25 13.46
N LEU A 777 -15.59 -18.35 14.58
CA LEU A 777 -14.62 -19.42 14.82
C LEU A 777 -15.26 -20.81 14.87
N GLU A 778 -16.45 -20.94 15.46
CA GLU A 778 -17.21 -22.20 15.49
C GLU A 778 -17.62 -22.65 14.09
N LYS A 779 -18.10 -21.72 13.25
CA LYS A 779 -18.43 -22.01 11.84
C LYS A 779 -17.20 -22.46 11.05
N MET A 780 -16.08 -21.74 11.18
CA MET A 780 -14.82 -22.09 10.51
C MET A 780 -14.34 -23.49 10.93
N ARG A 781 -14.42 -23.83 12.22
CA ARG A 781 -14.08 -25.18 12.70
C ARG A 781 -14.99 -26.27 12.13
N GLN A 782 -16.28 -26.00 11.99
CA GLN A 782 -17.24 -26.95 11.41
C GLN A 782 -16.99 -27.16 9.90
N GLU A 783 -16.63 -26.09 9.18
CA GLU A 783 -16.25 -26.14 7.76
C GLU A 783 -14.94 -26.91 7.57
N GLU A 784 -13.90 -26.63 8.36
CA GLU A 784 -12.64 -27.39 8.36
C GLU A 784 -12.87 -28.89 8.63
N HIS A 785 -13.76 -29.23 9.58
CA HIS A 785 -14.08 -30.64 9.87
C HIS A 785 -14.78 -31.33 8.70
N ARG A 786 -15.72 -30.64 8.02
CA ARG A 786 -16.41 -31.15 6.84
C ARG A 786 -15.47 -31.38 5.66
N ASP A 787 -14.51 -30.48 5.43
CA ASP A 787 -13.53 -30.63 4.35
C ASP A 787 -12.52 -31.75 4.66
N THR A 788 -12.15 -31.97 5.92
CA THR A 788 -11.32 -33.13 6.30
C THR A 788 -12.04 -34.48 6.21
N GLU A 789 -13.38 -34.52 6.33
CA GLU A 789 -14.17 -35.74 6.10
C GLU A 789 -14.39 -36.03 4.60
N MET A 790 -14.14 -35.06 3.72
CA MET A 790 -14.45 -35.12 2.28
C MET A 790 -13.21 -34.96 1.39
N THR A 791 -12.18 -35.82 1.50
CA THR A 791 -11.40 -36.33 0.34
C THR A 791 -10.40 -37.46 0.69
N PRO A 792 -10.21 -38.51 -0.15
CA PRO A 792 -11.01 -38.98 -1.27
C PRO A 792 -11.60 -40.39 -1.04
N ALA A 793 -12.91 -40.55 -1.29
CA ALA A 793 -13.37 -41.78 -1.92
C ALA A 793 -12.90 -41.70 -3.38
N THR A 794 -11.96 -42.56 -3.73
CA THR A 794 -11.39 -42.71 -5.08
C THR A 794 -12.46 -42.89 -6.14
N GLU A 795 -12.20 -42.31 -7.31
CA GLU A 795 -12.91 -42.50 -8.58
C GLU A 795 -12.98 -44.00 -8.97
N GLU A 796 -13.94 -44.76 -8.45
CA GLU A 796 -14.24 -46.12 -8.94
C GLU A 796 -15.75 -46.47 -8.86
N VAL A 797 -16.68 -45.52 -9.00
CA VAL A 797 -18.10 -45.90 -9.17
C VAL A 797 -18.86 -44.90 -10.03
N PHE A 798 -18.51 -44.73 -11.31
CA PHE A 798 -19.44 -44.22 -12.33
C PHE A 798 -19.05 -44.71 -13.73
N HIS A 799 -18.87 -46.02 -13.88
CA HIS A 799 -19.12 -46.71 -15.15
C HIS A 799 -19.85 -48.03 -14.87
N GLY A 800 -21.17 -47.91 -14.85
CA GLY A 800 -22.16 -48.98 -14.96
C GLY A 800 -23.38 -48.39 -15.65
#